data_AF-A0A941IPN4-F1
#
_entry.id   AF-A0A941IPN4-F1
#
_cell.length_a   1.000
_cell.length_b   1.000
_cell.length_c   1.000
_cell.angle_alpha   90.00
_cell.angle_beta   90.00
_cell.angle_gamma   90.00
#
_symmetry.space_group_name_H-M   'P 1'
#
loop_
_entity.id
_entity.type
_entity.pdbx_description
1 polymer ?
#
loop_
_entity_poly.entity_id
_entity_poly.type
_entity_poly.pdbx_seq_one_letter_code
_entity_poly.pdbx_strand_id
1 'polypeptide(L)'
;MPGSPRALPSAAEATAVPNGFTRRSAFRLLGGAAAGAVLLNAGSDLLAPVAAYAATVVPQAGAVPFPITQGVTTDVTTVLLAASAAHTSDMQMLDPTEGRKNFYMEDFLTTSDYLSWQVSVTSTESFEIYACVDAQPSQQLTVTATGASSGTVTAATASTTTWQRLPIGQLTLDAGTSTLTLTRTGTLSDDLYVKSLELIPASQLTSYQSAVAAARADTSWFGQSPYGLMFQYGSWGFPNNAGPAKSLTQQANDFNVDAFMSLVTESGASYVVWSFSWWGYHVDAPVTQIDTIVTAAGGPASPGLTASRDLIGEIATACQNAGVRFLLYYHTGDEDSAWWPYQDFPTEFSADGSGDRSTFLNNWVTVLTALGNRYGTKLDGYFFDDGVIYYPAPFQALEQAARTGNPNRLISWSGSPIGGLNVTDFQDVYFGESSQGQSQLGSAPVGANGVFTGGPATGLLQHGMFILDADWGVHTQGQKITPDTSLAPTSNKLIGWIADASSRSVPVSIDLMMYEDGTVADVDRRMLVDLRQAVHGTVPAVPTGAVVVNNTDPGITYTGSWSLSSGRGYGDYDADVQYTTTNGDSFSYTFTGTGIDYISEKNSDEGQIEIYVDGVLITTVNASSSSRQAQQVLYGARHLTPGQHTFKAVKTSGTYMLLDALRVVPNPTMVNDTDASISYDGTWTYTGNRGAGDYDNDVHYTAANGGTATITFTGTGIDYIGPMESQDGTANVILDGVQVGTTSASYSGAYTAQQFLYQVRDLTPATHTLQLVKTGGTYVQIDAFQIWP
;
A
#
# COMPACT_ATOMS: atom_id res chain seq x y z
N MET A 1 -22.34 29.43 8.67
CA MET A 1 -22.38 28.87 7.30
C MET A 1 -21.01 28.30 7.04
N PRO A 2 -20.84 26.98 6.97
CA PRO A 2 -19.54 26.35 6.76
C PRO A 2 -19.18 26.44 5.27
N GLY A 3 -17.95 26.85 4.98
CA GLY A 3 -17.41 26.97 3.63
C GLY A 3 -17.05 25.61 3.05
N SER A 4 -17.39 25.41 1.78
CA SER A 4 -17.05 24.22 1.00
C SER A 4 -15.52 24.00 0.91
N PRO A 5 -15.04 22.75 0.97
CA PRO A 5 -13.67 22.43 0.59
C PRO A 5 -13.49 22.66 -0.93
N ARG A 6 -12.41 23.35 -1.31
CA ARG A 6 -12.06 23.62 -2.70
C ARG A 6 -11.56 22.34 -3.36
N ALA A 7 -12.16 21.98 -4.49
CA ALA A 7 -11.64 20.99 -5.42
C ALA A 7 -10.29 21.43 -6.00
N LEU A 8 -9.41 20.46 -6.22
CA LEU A 8 -8.17 20.60 -7.01
C LEU A 8 -8.52 21.13 -8.42
N PRO A 9 -7.75 22.07 -9.01
CA PRO A 9 -8.11 22.62 -10.31
C PRO A 9 -7.87 21.61 -11.43
N SER A 10 -8.93 21.30 -12.18
CA SER A 10 -8.83 20.72 -13.51
C SER A 10 -8.14 21.69 -14.47
N ALA A 11 -7.34 21.16 -15.39
CA ALA A 11 -6.67 21.89 -16.45
C ALA A 11 -7.64 22.65 -17.36
N ALA A 12 -7.81 23.96 -17.12
CA ALA A 12 -8.02 25.02 -18.12
C ALA A 12 -8.55 26.30 -17.43
N GLU A 13 -7.70 27.32 -17.31
CA GLU A 13 -7.98 28.72 -17.70
C GLU A 13 -6.88 29.62 -17.12
N ALA A 14 -5.96 30.01 -17.99
CA ALA A 14 -4.99 31.06 -17.74
C ALA A 14 -5.69 32.43 -17.77
N THR A 15 -5.42 33.29 -16.78
CA THR A 15 -5.05 34.72 -16.96
C THR A 15 -5.02 35.45 -15.61
N ALA A 16 -3.81 35.65 -15.08
CA ALA A 16 -3.31 36.89 -14.46
C ALA A 16 -2.02 36.58 -13.67
N VAL A 17 -0.87 36.97 -14.21
CA VAL A 17 0.46 36.81 -13.59
C VAL A 17 0.80 38.07 -12.78
N PRO A 18 1.09 37.98 -11.47
CA PRO A 18 1.72 39.07 -10.72
C PRO A 18 3.21 39.19 -11.11
N ASN A 19 3.68 40.43 -11.26
CA ASN A 19 5.03 40.75 -11.69
C ASN A 19 6.10 40.30 -10.68
N GLY A 20 6.84 39.24 -11.02
CA GLY A 20 8.02 38.79 -10.28
C GLY A 20 8.96 37.84 -11.03
N PHE A 21 8.79 37.64 -12.35
CA PHE A 21 9.58 36.67 -13.10
C PHE A 21 10.91 37.23 -13.61
N THR A 22 12.03 36.68 -13.14
CA THR A 22 13.35 36.81 -13.77
C THR A 22 13.42 35.90 -15.01
N ARG A 23 14.12 36.34 -16.05
CA ARG A 23 14.06 35.84 -17.44
C ARG A 23 14.39 34.35 -17.69
N ARG A 24 14.76 33.55 -16.68
CA ARG A 24 15.17 32.15 -16.87
C ARG A 24 14.04 31.12 -16.77
N SER A 25 12.91 31.47 -16.16
CA SER A 25 11.74 30.57 -16.01
C SER A 25 10.96 30.32 -17.32
N ALA A 26 11.22 31.10 -18.38
CA ALA A 26 10.45 31.04 -19.63
C ALA A 26 10.78 29.83 -20.53
N PHE A 27 11.84 29.07 -20.26
CA PHE A 27 12.28 27.97 -21.14
C PHE A 27 11.81 26.56 -20.73
N ARG A 28 11.06 26.39 -19.62
CA ARG A 28 10.68 25.05 -19.11
C ARG A 28 9.19 24.69 -19.13
N LEU A 29 8.30 25.55 -19.64
CA LEU A 29 6.86 25.23 -19.76
C LEU A 29 6.48 24.38 -21.00
N LEU A 30 7.45 23.88 -21.76
CA LEU A 30 7.23 22.99 -22.90
C LEU A 30 8.24 21.83 -22.87
N GLY A 31 7.89 20.76 -22.16
CA GLY A 31 8.67 19.52 -22.14
C GLY A 31 7.93 18.39 -21.43
N GLY A 32 6.90 17.81 -22.07
CA GLY A 32 6.23 16.62 -21.55
C GLY A 32 4.88 16.25 -22.17
N ALA A 33 4.78 16.12 -23.50
CA ALA A 33 3.88 15.18 -24.23
C ALA A 33 3.92 15.49 -25.74
N ALA A 34 3.99 14.45 -26.56
CA ALA A 34 4.25 14.51 -28.00
C ALA A 34 3.07 15.02 -28.87
N ALA A 35 3.35 15.83 -29.89
CA ALA A 35 2.75 15.75 -31.24
C ALA A 35 3.32 16.78 -32.23
N GLY A 36 3.64 16.33 -33.45
CA GLY A 36 3.33 17.04 -34.70
C GLY A 36 4.26 18.19 -35.16
N ALA A 37 4.99 17.93 -36.23
CA ALA A 37 5.81 18.91 -36.96
C ALA A 37 5.00 20.12 -37.50
N VAL A 38 5.56 21.34 -37.38
CA VAL A 38 5.57 22.37 -38.44
C VAL A 38 6.84 23.23 -38.27
N LEU A 39 7.72 23.18 -39.27
CA LEU A 39 8.79 24.14 -39.51
C LEU A 39 8.20 25.51 -39.89
N LEU A 40 8.72 26.61 -39.34
CA LEU A 40 8.82 27.90 -40.05
C LEU A 40 9.90 28.81 -39.43
N ASN A 41 10.89 29.14 -40.26
CA ASN A 41 11.93 30.14 -40.05
C ASN A 41 11.37 31.56 -39.84
N ALA A 42 11.98 32.34 -38.93
CA ALA A 42 12.34 33.74 -39.18
C ALA A 42 13.22 34.33 -38.06
N GLY A 43 14.33 34.96 -38.44
CA GLY A 43 14.72 36.26 -37.86
C GLY A 43 15.86 36.29 -36.85
N SER A 44 17.08 36.33 -37.37
CA SER A 44 18.25 36.99 -36.76
C SER A 44 18.00 38.48 -36.51
N ASP A 45 18.22 38.95 -35.27
CA ASP A 45 18.91 40.21 -34.89
C ASP A 45 18.48 40.70 -33.50
N LEU A 46 19.45 40.74 -32.56
CA LEU A 46 19.66 41.74 -31.48
C LEU A 46 20.47 41.13 -30.32
N LEU A 47 21.79 41.00 -30.52
CA LEU A 47 22.74 40.87 -29.42
C LEU A 47 23.03 42.27 -28.86
N ALA A 48 22.37 42.63 -27.76
CA ALA A 48 22.84 43.70 -26.88
C ALA A 48 23.66 43.06 -25.73
N PRO A 49 24.79 43.64 -25.32
CA PRO A 49 25.59 43.08 -24.23
C PRO A 49 24.80 43.20 -22.92
N VAL A 50 24.43 42.07 -22.33
CA VAL A 50 23.81 42.02 -21.01
C VAL A 50 24.90 42.29 -19.99
N ALA A 51 24.81 43.43 -19.29
CA ALA A 51 25.61 43.70 -18.11
C ALA A 51 25.33 42.61 -17.07
N ALA A 52 26.39 41.94 -16.60
CA ALA A 52 26.31 40.99 -15.51
C ALA A 52 25.78 41.72 -14.26
N TYR A 53 24.52 41.47 -13.91
CA TYR A 53 24.04 41.74 -12.56
C TYR A 53 24.85 40.83 -11.64
N ALA A 54 25.62 41.41 -10.72
CA ALA A 54 26.21 40.64 -9.64
C ALA A 54 25.06 40.02 -8.84
N ALA A 55 24.96 38.70 -8.80
CA ALA A 55 23.95 38.00 -8.04
C ALA A 55 23.99 38.49 -6.60
N THR A 56 22.86 38.99 -6.10
CA THR A 56 22.69 39.31 -4.69
C THR A 56 22.80 38.02 -3.87
N VAL A 57 23.39 38.08 -2.69
CA VAL A 57 23.54 36.92 -1.81
C VAL A 57 22.31 36.80 -0.92
N VAL A 58 21.69 35.62 -0.88
CA VAL A 58 20.74 35.28 0.17
C VAL A 58 21.56 34.88 1.41
N PRO A 59 21.38 35.53 2.57
CA PRO A 59 22.15 35.22 3.76
C PRO A 59 21.71 33.88 4.36
N GLN A 60 22.60 33.27 5.15
CA GLN A 60 22.30 32.08 5.94
C GLN A 60 21.14 32.37 6.91
N ALA A 61 20.23 31.42 7.04
CA ALA A 61 19.11 31.45 7.99
C ALA A 61 19.42 30.65 9.28
N GLY A 62 18.60 30.84 10.30
CA GLY A 62 18.77 30.18 11.60
C GLY A 62 20.02 30.63 12.37
N ALA A 63 20.73 29.68 12.99
CA ALA A 63 21.89 29.97 13.84
C ALA A 63 23.13 30.35 13.02
N VAL A 64 23.72 31.51 13.29
CA VAL A 64 24.95 32.01 12.65
C VAL A 64 25.93 32.53 13.72
N PRO A 65 27.04 31.82 14.00
CA PRO A 65 27.43 30.53 13.44
C PRO A 65 26.55 29.38 13.96
N PHE A 66 26.35 28.36 13.13
CA PHE A 66 25.70 27.11 13.51
C PHE A 66 26.63 26.31 14.44
N PRO A 67 26.20 25.95 15.66
CA PRO A 67 27.04 25.20 16.59
C PRO A 67 27.11 23.72 16.18
N ILE A 68 28.29 23.23 15.83
CA ILE A 68 28.56 21.80 15.68
C ILE A 68 28.85 21.26 17.07
N THR A 69 27.85 20.66 17.70
CA THR A 69 27.97 20.18 19.08
C THR A 69 28.64 18.81 19.09
N GLN A 70 29.86 18.75 19.63
CA GLN A 70 30.62 17.50 19.74
C GLN A 70 29.94 16.54 20.76
N GLY A 71 29.40 15.42 20.28
CA GLY A 71 28.95 14.30 21.12
C GLY A 71 27.60 14.45 21.83
N VAL A 72 26.67 15.27 21.33
CA VAL A 72 25.38 15.53 22.02
C VAL A 72 24.13 15.08 21.23
N THR A 73 24.26 14.70 19.96
CA THR A 73 23.15 14.13 19.19
C THR A 73 23.22 12.60 19.20
N THR A 74 22.09 11.93 19.42
CA THR A 74 22.01 10.45 19.43
C THR A 74 22.56 9.83 18.15
N ASP A 75 22.52 10.56 17.04
CA ASP A 75 22.92 10.03 15.73
C ASP A 75 24.33 10.48 15.31
N VAL A 76 25.05 11.23 16.17
CA VAL A 76 26.39 11.85 15.99
C VAL A 76 26.60 12.67 14.71
N THR A 77 25.59 12.73 13.86
CA THR A 77 25.57 13.39 12.57
C THR A 77 25.07 14.82 12.76
N THR A 78 25.85 15.78 12.30
CA THR A 78 25.41 17.17 12.20
C THR A 78 24.92 17.44 10.79
N VAL A 79 23.67 17.87 10.66
CA VAL A 79 23.05 18.16 9.36
C VAL A 79 23.02 19.66 9.12
N LEU A 80 23.65 20.09 8.03
CA LEU A 80 23.58 21.45 7.50
C LEU A 80 22.62 21.45 6.32
N LEU A 81 21.37 21.84 6.55
CA LEU A 81 20.33 21.88 5.52
C LEU A 81 20.68 22.91 4.45
N ALA A 82 20.49 22.54 3.18
CA ALA A 82 20.71 23.43 2.04
C ALA A 82 19.80 24.67 2.11
N ALA A 83 18.56 24.49 2.55
CA ALA A 83 17.57 25.56 2.74
C ALA A 83 18.04 26.67 3.71
N SER A 84 18.91 26.32 4.66
CA SER A 84 19.44 27.30 5.65
C SER A 84 20.69 28.04 5.16
N ALA A 85 21.30 27.60 4.06
CA ALA A 85 22.61 28.09 3.64
C ALA A 85 22.57 29.54 3.12
N ALA A 86 23.68 30.26 3.25
CA ALA A 86 23.90 31.42 2.39
C ALA A 86 24.13 30.96 0.96
N HIS A 87 23.48 31.58 -0.03
CA HIS A 87 23.53 31.12 -1.41
C HIS A 87 23.38 32.25 -2.44
N THR A 88 23.64 31.93 -3.71
CA THR A 88 23.37 32.84 -4.83
C THR A 88 21.86 33.04 -4.98
N SER A 89 21.40 34.27 -5.27
CA SER A 89 19.97 34.58 -5.38
C SER A 89 19.22 33.86 -6.50
N ASP A 90 19.94 33.20 -7.40
CA ASP A 90 19.34 32.41 -8.48
C ASP A 90 18.94 31.01 -8.00
N MET A 91 19.50 30.52 -6.88
CA MET A 91 19.11 29.26 -6.25
C MET A 91 17.85 29.45 -5.41
N GLN A 92 16.99 28.44 -5.37
CA GLN A 92 15.73 28.49 -4.63
C GLN A 92 15.39 27.15 -3.99
N MET A 93 14.55 27.23 -2.97
CA MET A 93 13.97 26.09 -2.28
C MET A 93 12.76 25.56 -3.08
N LEU A 94 12.66 24.24 -3.30
CA LEU A 94 11.45 23.65 -3.88
C LEU A 94 10.28 23.77 -2.90
N ASP A 95 9.16 24.29 -3.39
CA ASP A 95 7.91 24.56 -2.66
C ASP A 95 8.11 24.98 -1.19
N PRO A 96 8.69 26.17 -0.94
CA PRO A 96 8.93 26.65 0.42
C PRO A 96 7.63 26.96 1.18
N THR A 97 6.48 26.86 0.48
CA THR A 97 5.15 27.16 1.00
C THR A 97 4.35 25.93 1.37
N GLU A 98 4.86 24.72 1.11
CA GLU A 98 4.22 23.46 1.50
C GLU A 98 4.37 23.23 3.03
N GLY A 99 3.69 24.08 3.80
CA GLY A 99 3.38 24.03 5.23
C GLY A 99 4.51 23.62 6.17
N ARG A 100 4.90 22.35 6.13
CA ARG A 100 5.80 21.69 7.09
C ARG A 100 6.86 20.80 6.44
N LYS A 101 6.81 20.60 5.11
CA LYS A 101 7.80 19.79 4.40
C LYS A 101 8.97 20.68 4.00
N ASN A 102 10.18 20.24 4.37
CA ASN A 102 11.41 20.84 3.87
C ASN A 102 11.94 19.94 2.75
N PHE A 103 11.82 20.35 1.49
CA PHE A 103 12.33 19.59 0.33
C PHE A 103 13.84 19.75 0.13
N TYR A 104 14.27 20.31 -1.00
CA TYR A 104 15.67 20.57 -1.35
C TYR A 104 15.85 21.90 -2.08
N MET A 105 17.11 22.35 -2.17
CA MET A 105 17.50 23.47 -3.01
C MET A 105 17.73 23.01 -4.45
N GLU A 106 17.24 23.78 -5.41
CA GLU A 106 17.42 23.61 -6.85
C GLU A 106 18.14 24.81 -7.50
N ASP A 107 18.27 24.78 -8.82
CA ASP A 107 18.95 25.79 -9.63
C ASP A 107 20.45 25.96 -9.29
N PHE A 108 21.11 24.88 -8.85
CA PHE A 108 22.55 24.85 -8.64
C PHE A 108 23.28 24.67 -9.98
N LEU A 109 23.18 25.63 -10.91
CA LEU A 109 23.49 25.41 -12.34
C LEU A 109 24.93 25.69 -12.75
N THR A 110 25.67 26.52 -12.02
CA THR A 110 26.98 27.05 -12.45
C THR A 110 28.09 26.79 -11.42
N THR A 111 29.35 26.94 -11.84
CA THR A 111 30.49 26.89 -10.92
C THR A 111 30.56 28.09 -9.98
N SER A 112 29.77 29.14 -10.22
CA SER A 112 29.68 30.33 -9.38
C SER A 112 28.59 30.21 -8.31
N ASP A 113 27.66 29.26 -8.47
CA ASP A 113 26.65 28.97 -7.47
C ASP A 113 27.28 28.25 -6.28
N TYR A 114 26.74 28.52 -5.09
CA TYR A 114 27.25 27.96 -3.86
C TYR A 114 26.18 27.88 -2.79
N LEU A 115 26.40 26.97 -1.86
CA LEU A 115 25.72 26.90 -0.57
C LEU A 115 26.78 27.05 0.52
N SER A 116 26.59 27.94 1.49
CA SER A 116 27.59 28.21 2.52
C SER A 116 27.01 28.35 3.92
N TRP A 117 27.71 27.78 4.90
CA TRP A 117 27.32 27.80 6.31
C TRP A 117 28.49 28.28 7.14
N GLN A 118 28.25 29.25 7.99
CA GLN A 118 29.14 29.61 9.07
C GLN A 118 28.86 28.66 10.24
N VAL A 119 29.88 27.91 10.64
CA VAL A 119 29.82 26.88 11.68
C VAL A 119 30.81 27.18 12.80
N SER A 120 30.54 26.70 14.00
CA SER A 120 31.46 26.79 15.13
C SER A 120 31.71 25.44 15.77
N VAL A 121 32.99 25.14 16.04
CA VAL A 121 33.43 23.96 16.79
C VAL A 121 34.20 24.41 18.04
N THR A 122 34.03 23.69 19.14
CA THR A 122 34.63 24.04 20.44
C THR A 122 36.04 23.49 20.61
N SER A 123 36.40 22.45 19.85
CA SER A 123 37.74 21.87 19.80
C SER A 123 38.07 21.40 18.38
N THR A 124 39.35 21.29 18.03
CA THR A 124 39.76 20.80 16.71
C THR A 124 39.35 19.34 16.52
N GLU A 125 38.61 19.05 15.44
CA GLU A 125 38.17 17.69 15.10
C GLU A 125 38.07 17.49 13.59
N SER A 126 38.33 16.26 13.13
CA SER A 126 38.15 15.85 11.74
C SER A 126 36.75 15.28 11.53
N PHE A 127 36.09 15.69 10.45
CA PHE A 127 34.75 15.26 10.08
C PHE A 127 34.76 14.58 8.72
N GLU A 128 34.08 13.45 8.62
CA GLU A 128 33.68 12.84 7.35
C GLU A 128 32.45 13.57 6.83
N ILE A 129 32.56 14.14 5.63
CA ILE A 129 31.52 14.95 5.02
C ILE A 129 30.79 14.16 3.94
N TYR A 130 29.46 14.19 4.01
CA TYR A 130 28.57 13.67 2.97
C TYR A 130 27.70 14.80 2.41
N ALA A 131 27.31 14.70 1.14
CA ALA A 131 26.29 15.56 0.55
C ALA A 131 25.10 14.71 0.10
N CYS A 132 23.90 15.08 0.54
CA CYS A 132 22.67 14.44 0.10
C CYS A 132 22.16 15.20 -1.13
N VAL A 133 22.30 14.57 -2.29
CA VAL A 133 22.11 15.22 -3.60
C VAL A 133 21.43 14.31 -4.61
N ASP A 134 20.71 14.92 -5.53
CA ASP A 134 20.40 14.34 -6.84
C ASP A 134 21.24 15.08 -7.88
N ALA A 135 22.09 14.33 -8.57
CA ALA A 135 23.13 14.87 -9.43
C ALA A 135 23.42 13.92 -10.57
N GLN A 136 23.60 14.45 -11.78
CA GLN A 136 23.98 13.62 -12.92
C GLN A 136 25.31 12.87 -12.71
N PRO A 137 25.45 11.63 -13.21
CA PRO A 137 26.68 10.86 -13.10
C PRO A 137 27.85 11.62 -13.71
N SER A 138 28.93 11.85 -12.96
CA SER A 138 30.00 12.71 -13.50
C SER A 138 30.27 13.97 -12.68
N GLN A 139 29.24 14.44 -11.98
CA GLN A 139 29.28 15.73 -11.31
C GLN A 139 30.20 15.68 -10.10
N GLN A 140 31.13 16.63 -10.01
CA GLN A 140 32.00 16.80 -8.85
C GLN A 140 31.49 17.91 -7.94
N LEU A 141 31.57 17.66 -6.65
CA LEU A 141 31.25 18.62 -5.60
C LEU A 141 32.50 18.89 -4.77
N THR A 142 32.72 20.14 -4.39
CA THR A 142 33.85 20.56 -3.57
C THR A 142 33.34 21.31 -2.35
N VAL A 143 33.83 20.93 -1.17
CA VAL A 143 33.60 21.64 0.09
C VAL A 143 34.91 22.30 0.52
N THR A 144 34.86 23.60 0.75
CA THR A 144 36.00 24.39 1.24
C THR A 144 35.69 24.98 2.61
N ALA A 145 36.63 24.91 3.54
CA ALA A 145 36.61 25.62 4.82
C ALA A 145 37.52 26.84 4.78
N THR A 146 37.02 27.95 5.33
CA THR A 146 37.77 29.20 5.56
C THR A 146 37.47 29.76 6.95
N GLY A 147 38.28 30.69 7.47
CA GLY A 147 38.10 31.26 8.82
C GLY A 147 39.09 30.66 9.81
N ALA A 148 38.60 30.09 10.92
CA ALA A 148 39.46 29.40 11.89
C ALA A 148 40.18 28.19 11.27
N SER A 149 39.54 27.53 10.30
CA SER A 149 40.11 26.40 9.54
C SER A 149 40.41 26.79 8.10
N SER A 150 41.35 26.10 7.46
CA SER A 150 41.59 26.20 6.02
C SER A 150 41.80 24.82 5.43
N GLY A 151 41.00 24.47 4.42
CA GLY A 151 41.11 23.18 3.73
C GLY A 151 40.07 23.03 2.65
N THR A 152 40.34 22.14 1.70
CA THR A 152 39.42 21.82 0.60
C THR A 152 39.37 20.31 0.45
N VAL A 153 38.15 19.79 0.34
CA VAL A 153 37.88 18.40 -0.02
C VAL A 153 37.01 18.37 -1.27
N THR A 154 37.37 17.51 -2.22
CA THR A 154 36.62 17.32 -3.46
C THR A 154 36.14 15.88 -3.52
N ALA A 155 34.87 15.71 -3.87
CA ALA A 155 34.16 14.45 -3.86
C ALA A 155 34.60 13.46 -4.95
N ALA A 156 34.25 12.20 -4.73
CA ALA A 156 34.02 11.25 -5.81
C ALA A 156 32.83 11.71 -6.68
N THR A 157 32.82 11.37 -7.96
CA THR A 157 31.73 11.74 -8.87
C THR A 157 30.42 11.06 -8.50
N ALA A 158 29.31 11.80 -8.57
CA ALA A 158 27.96 11.25 -8.48
C ALA A 158 27.85 10.00 -9.38
N SER A 159 27.25 8.94 -8.86
CA SER A 159 27.27 7.61 -9.48
C SER A 159 25.94 7.20 -10.10
N THR A 160 24.88 7.97 -9.82
CA THR A 160 23.48 7.67 -10.15
C THR A 160 22.77 8.94 -10.59
N THR A 161 21.65 8.82 -11.29
CA THR A 161 20.74 9.93 -11.65
C THR A 161 19.58 10.05 -10.64
N THR A 162 19.83 9.68 -9.39
CA THR A 162 18.82 9.64 -8.32
C THR A 162 19.45 10.16 -7.05
N TRP A 163 18.62 10.46 -6.06
CA TRP A 163 19.07 10.84 -4.72
C TRP A 163 20.08 9.85 -4.15
N GLN A 164 21.20 10.40 -3.66
CA GLN A 164 22.27 9.65 -3.03
C GLN A 164 22.93 10.45 -1.91
N ARG A 165 23.45 9.74 -0.93
CA ARG A 165 24.33 10.30 0.11
C ARG A 165 25.77 10.14 -0.35
N LEU A 166 26.30 11.18 -1.00
CA LEU A 166 27.60 11.16 -1.66
C LEU A 166 28.74 11.47 -0.66
N PRO A 167 29.74 10.59 -0.47
CA PRO A 167 30.91 10.91 0.35
C PRO A 167 31.77 11.98 -0.34
N ILE A 168 31.97 13.12 0.32
CA ILE A 168 32.81 14.23 -0.16
C ILE A 168 34.26 14.05 0.30
N GLY A 169 34.45 13.57 1.53
CA GLY A 169 35.76 13.32 2.12
C GLY A 169 35.92 13.94 3.50
N GLN A 170 37.13 13.80 4.06
CA GLN A 170 37.43 14.21 5.43
C GLN A 170 38.02 15.61 5.52
N LEU A 171 37.44 16.49 6.34
CA LEU A 171 37.91 17.85 6.59
C LEU A 171 38.12 18.09 8.08
N THR A 172 39.25 18.70 8.45
CA THR A 172 39.53 19.08 9.84
C THR A 172 39.07 20.51 10.08
N LEU A 173 38.27 20.70 11.13
CA LEU A 173 37.82 22.00 11.60
C LEU A 173 38.53 22.34 12.90
N ASP A 174 39.27 23.44 12.91
CA ASP A 174 39.92 24.00 14.08
C ASP A 174 38.94 24.72 14.99
N ALA A 175 39.22 24.70 16.30
CA ALA A 175 38.42 25.37 17.31
C ALA A 175 38.14 26.84 16.93
N GLY A 176 36.87 27.22 16.94
CA GLY A 176 36.40 28.55 16.53
C GLY A 176 35.40 28.48 15.38
N THR A 177 35.24 29.62 14.71
CA THR A 177 34.25 29.79 13.64
C THR A 177 34.90 29.60 12.28
N SER A 178 34.33 28.72 11.45
CA SER A 178 34.72 28.50 10.06
C SER A 178 33.52 28.67 9.14
N THR A 179 33.75 29.04 7.90
CA THR A 179 32.74 29.02 6.83
C THR A 179 32.99 27.82 5.94
N LEU A 180 32.00 26.93 5.84
CA LEU A 180 31.97 25.84 4.88
C LEU A 180 31.23 26.30 3.63
N THR A 181 31.80 26.03 2.46
CA THR A 181 31.19 26.39 1.17
C THR A 181 31.19 25.18 0.24
N LEU A 182 30.00 24.74 -0.17
CA LEU A 182 29.77 23.73 -1.20
C LEU A 182 29.68 24.41 -2.57
N THR A 183 30.45 23.90 -3.53
CA THR A 183 30.48 24.37 -4.92
C THR A 183 30.44 23.20 -5.89
N ARG A 184 29.94 23.42 -7.10
CA ARG A 184 30.06 22.49 -8.22
C ARG A 184 31.38 22.73 -8.96
N THR A 185 32.09 21.65 -9.27
CA THR A 185 33.32 21.66 -10.07
C THR A 185 33.25 20.64 -11.21
N GLY A 186 34.23 20.66 -12.12
CA GLY A 186 34.28 19.73 -13.26
C GLY A 186 33.29 20.07 -14.38
N THR A 187 32.92 19.05 -15.17
CA THR A 187 31.93 19.21 -16.26
C THR A 187 30.54 19.34 -15.66
N LEU A 188 29.87 20.45 -15.93
CA LEU A 188 28.51 20.70 -15.50
C LEU A 188 27.51 20.06 -16.47
N SER A 189 26.50 19.39 -15.92
CA SER A 189 25.37 18.82 -16.65
C SER A 189 24.11 18.97 -15.81
N ASP A 190 23.03 19.43 -16.44
CA ASP A 190 21.71 19.67 -15.85
C ASP A 190 21.73 20.38 -14.49
N ASP A 191 20.56 20.44 -13.86
CA ASP A 191 20.43 20.92 -12.51
C ASP A 191 20.99 19.91 -11.50
N LEU A 192 21.33 20.40 -10.31
CA LEU A 192 21.77 19.59 -9.18
C LEU A 192 20.94 19.99 -7.97
N TYR A 193 20.28 19.01 -7.37
CA TYR A 193 19.44 19.21 -6.20
C TYR A 193 20.23 18.89 -4.94
N VAL A 194 20.15 19.76 -3.93
CA VAL A 194 20.87 19.57 -2.66
C VAL A 194 19.89 19.59 -1.52
N LYS A 195 19.88 18.51 -0.74
CA LYS A 195 19.16 18.44 0.53
C LYS A 195 19.99 18.99 1.68
N SER A 196 21.24 18.55 1.81
CA SER A 196 22.10 18.91 2.94
C SER A 196 23.56 18.52 2.74
N LEU A 197 24.44 19.14 3.55
CA LEU A 197 25.70 18.54 3.97
C LEU A 197 25.52 17.85 5.31
N GLU A 198 26.17 16.71 5.49
CA GLU A 198 26.19 15.96 6.75
C GLU A 198 27.61 15.74 7.22
N LEU A 199 27.86 16.00 8.50
CA LEU A 199 29.17 15.92 9.12
C LEU A 199 29.13 14.89 10.24
N ILE A 200 29.94 13.84 10.13
CA ILE A 200 30.16 12.86 11.19
C ILE A 200 31.59 13.02 11.70
N PRO A 201 31.83 13.18 13.02
CA PRO A 201 33.18 13.14 13.56
C PRO A 201 33.89 11.86 13.11
N ALA A 202 35.05 11.98 12.47
CA ALA A 202 35.80 10.84 11.93
C ALA A 202 36.16 9.82 13.03
N SER A 203 36.35 10.33 14.26
CA SER A 203 36.54 9.55 15.49
C SER A 203 35.36 8.66 15.84
N GLN A 204 34.15 9.01 15.40
CA GLN A 204 32.88 8.34 15.73
C GLN A 204 32.25 7.59 14.55
N LEU A 205 32.80 7.68 13.34
CA LEU A 205 32.24 7.03 12.16
C LEU A 205 32.10 5.50 12.35
N THR A 206 33.13 4.84 12.89
CA THR A 206 33.08 3.39 13.12
C THR A 206 32.03 3.01 14.17
N SER A 207 31.89 3.78 15.24
CA SER A 207 30.85 3.54 16.25
C SER A 207 29.45 3.80 15.69
N TYR A 208 29.28 4.82 14.86
CA TYR A 208 28.04 5.12 14.16
C TYR A 208 27.63 3.96 13.24
N GLN A 209 28.54 3.49 12.38
CA GLN A 209 28.30 2.34 11.50
C GLN A 209 27.97 1.07 12.29
N SER A 210 28.64 0.86 13.42
CA SER A 210 28.35 -0.28 14.31
C SER A 210 26.97 -0.15 14.96
N ALA A 211 26.56 1.05 15.35
CA ALA A 211 25.24 1.32 15.91
C ALA A 211 24.13 1.11 14.87
N VAL A 212 24.32 1.57 13.63
CA VAL A 212 23.42 1.31 12.51
C VAL A 212 23.28 -0.19 12.25
N ALA A 213 24.41 -0.91 12.15
CA ALA A 213 24.39 -2.36 11.92
C ALA A 213 23.71 -3.12 13.07
N ALA A 214 23.88 -2.68 14.32
CA ALA A 214 23.25 -3.28 15.49
C ALA A 214 21.75 -2.95 15.62
N ALA A 215 21.29 -1.86 15.02
CA ALA A 215 19.88 -1.47 15.02
C ALA A 215 19.03 -2.24 13.99
N ARG A 216 19.67 -2.82 12.97
CA ARG A 216 18.99 -3.59 11.91
C ARG A 216 18.26 -4.82 12.45
N ALA A 217 16.99 -4.95 12.09
CA ALA A 217 16.21 -6.16 12.32
C ALA A 217 16.49 -7.25 11.28
N ASP A 218 16.11 -8.48 11.60
CA ASP A 218 16.06 -9.57 10.63
C ASP A 218 14.88 -9.37 9.66
N THR A 219 15.22 -9.12 8.39
CA THR A 219 14.27 -8.89 7.30
C THR A 219 13.92 -10.17 6.53
N SER A 220 14.47 -11.32 6.90
CA SER A 220 14.36 -12.56 6.11
C SER A 220 12.92 -13.04 5.91
N TRP A 221 12.07 -12.93 6.94
CA TRP A 221 10.67 -13.30 6.84
C TRP A 221 9.90 -12.42 5.85
N PHE A 222 10.24 -11.12 5.78
CA PHE A 222 9.59 -10.17 4.89
C PHE A 222 10.07 -10.38 3.46
N GLY A 223 11.37 -10.61 3.26
CA GLY A 223 11.94 -11.02 1.97
C GLY A 223 11.30 -12.29 1.39
N GLN A 224 10.86 -13.21 2.24
CA GLN A 224 10.20 -14.46 1.86
C GLN A 224 8.68 -14.34 1.70
N SER A 225 8.10 -13.17 1.98
CA SER A 225 6.67 -12.91 1.85
C SER A 225 6.38 -12.33 0.46
N PRO A 226 5.80 -13.09 -0.49
CA PRO A 226 5.67 -12.65 -1.87
C PRO A 226 4.86 -11.35 -2.02
N TYR A 227 3.78 -11.23 -1.23
CA TYR A 227 2.96 -10.05 -1.17
C TYR A 227 2.19 -9.93 0.15
N GLY A 228 1.74 -8.72 0.43
CA GLY A 228 0.77 -8.39 1.47
C GLY A 228 -0.24 -7.35 0.98
N LEU A 229 -1.24 -7.07 1.80
CA LEU A 229 -2.26 -6.06 1.51
C LEU A 229 -2.01 -4.80 2.33
N MET A 230 -2.20 -3.64 1.72
CA MET A 230 -2.21 -2.33 2.38
C MET A 230 -3.60 -1.72 2.31
N PHE A 231 -3.97 -0.96 3.34
CA PHE A 231 -5.24 -0.24 3.37
C PHE A 231 -5.08 1.14 4.00
N GLN A 232 -5.35 2.21 3.25
CA GLN A 232 -5.67 3.53 3.85
C GLN A 232 -7.10 3.57 4.37
N TYR A 233 -7.32 2.92 5.52
CA TYR A 233 -8.58 2.94 6.25
C TYR A 233 -8.50 3.85 7.49
N GLY A 234 -9.53 4.65 7.72
CA GLY A 234 -9.64 5.53 8.90
C GLY A 234 -10.85 6.46 8.80
N SER A 235 -10.89 7.51 9.63
CA SER A 235 -12.03 8.43 9.77
C SER A 235 -12.42 9.21 8.51
N TRP A 236 -11.59 9.18 7.48
CA TRP A 236 -11.86 9.75 6.16
C TRP A 236 -12.75 8.86 5.29
N GLY A 237 -12.97 7.61 5.69
CA GLY A 237 -13.75 6.60 4.95
C GLY A 237 -15.20 7.01 4.71
N PHE A 238 -15.75 6.55 3.57
CA PHE A 238 -17.17 6.66 3.24
C PHE A 238 -17.77 5.29 2.95
N PRO A 239 -19.10 5.13 3.11
CA PRO A 239 -19.79 3.92 2.70
C PRO A 239 -19.82 3.77 1.18
N ASN A 240 -20.06 2.53 0.70
CA ASN A 240 -20.25 2.23 -0.73
C ASN A 240 -21.52 2.90 -1.32
N ASN A 241 -22.42 3.36 -0.45
CA ASN A 241 -23.59 4.15 -0.83
C ASN A 241 -23.28 5.67 -0.75
N ALA A 242 -24.13 6.50 -1.33
CA ALA A 242 -23.98 7.97 -1.25
C ALA A 242 -24.33 8.55 0.15
N GLY A 243 -24.23 7.75 1.22
CA GLY A 243 -24.48 8.17 2.59
C GLY A 243 -23.38 9.08 3.16
N PRO A 244 -23.65 9.77 4.28
CA PRO A 244 -22.62 10.54 4.97
C PRO A 244 -21.58 9.61 5.62
N ALA A 245 -20.35 10.11 5.81
CA ALA A 245 -19.34 9.40 6.59
C ALA A 245 -19.80 9.17 8.03
N LYS A 246 -19.46 8.01 8.59
CA LYS A 246 -19.68 7.70 10.01
C LYS A 246 -18.68 8.47 10.89
N SER A 247 -19.02 8.63 12.18
CA SER A 247 -18.02 9.04 13.17
C SER A 247 -16.97 7.95 13.35
N LEU A 248 -15.72 8.31 13.66
CA LEU A 248 -14.62 7.38 13.96
C LEU A 248 -15.04 6.21 14.87
N THR A 249 -15.69 6.47 16.01
CA THR A 249 -16.13 5.38 16.91
C THR A 249 -17.20 4.48 16.29
N GLN A 250 -18.15 5.04 15.54
CA GLN A 250 -19.19 4.24 14.89
C GLN A 250 -18.60 3.37 13.77
N GLN A 251 -17.70 3.95 12.97
CA GLN A 251 -16.94 3.22 11.95
C GLN A 251 -16.19 2.05 12.57
N ALA A 252 -15.40 2.31 13.62
CA ALA A 252 -14.69 1.26 14.35
C ALA A 252 -15.66 0.19 14.88
N ASN A 253 -16.80 0.55 15.46
CA ASN A 253 -17.78 -0.41 16.02
C ASN A 253 -18.46 -1.28 14.96
N ASP A 254 -18.72 -0.73 13.77
CA ASP A 254 -19.41 -1.45 12.69
C ASP A 254 -18.47 -2.38 11.92
N PHE A 255 -17.15 -2.20 12.04
CA PHE A 255 -16.19 -2.99 11.28
C PHE A 255 -16.21 -4.48 11.69
N ASN A 256 -16.38 -5.35 10.68
CA ASN A 256 -16.39 -6.79 10.86
C ASN A 256 -14.98 -7.37 10.61
N VAL A 257 -14.25 -7.61 11.70
CA VAL A 257 -12.88 -8.13 11.66
C VAL A 257 -12.81 -9.53 11.02
N ASP A 258 -13.80 -10.39 11.23
CA ASP A 258 -13.81 -11.75 10.66
C ASP A 258 -14.00 -11.72 9.14
N ALA A 259 -14.88 -10.85 8.65
CA ALA A 259 -15.07 -10.64 7.21
C ALA A 259 -13.79 -10.06 6.56
N PHE A 260 -13.16 -9.08 7.22
CA PHE A 260 -11.86 -8.54 6.78
C PHE A 260 -10.78 -9.64 6.74
N MET A 261 -10.67 -10.47 7.78
CA MET A 261 -9.71 -11.56 7.79
C MET A 261 -10.02 -12.65 6.77
N SER A 262 -11.29 -12.86 6.42
CA SER A 262 -11.67 -13.73 5.30
C SER A 262 -11.09 -13.19 3.99
N LEU A 263 -11.26 -11.89 3.71
CA LEU A 263 -10.63 -11.25 2.54
C LEU A 263 -9.11 -11.43 2.53
N VAL A 264 -8.43 -11.16 3.65
CA VAL A 264 -6.97 -11.29 3.77
C VAL A 264 -6.53 -12.72 3.52
N THR A 265 -7.17 -13.71 4.15
CA THR A 265 -6.78 -15.12 4.01
C THR A 265 -7.14 -15.71 2.64
N GLU A 266 -8.31 -15.36 2.09
CA GLU A 266 -8.74 -15.73 0.72
C GLU A 266 -7.77 -15.20 -0.34
N SER A 267 -7.19 -14.01 -0.11
CA SER A 267 -6.21 -13.40 -1.00
C SER A 267 -4.84 -14.08 -0.96
N GLY A 268 -4.54 -14.91 0.04
CA GLY A 268 -3.21 -15.52 0.24
C GLY A 268 -2.11 -14.57 0.74
N ALA A 269 -2.46 -13.33 1.15
CA ALA A 269 -1.50 -12.36 1.64
C ALA A 269 -0.72 -12.84 2.87
N SER A 270 0.58 -12.61 2.87
CA SER A 270 1.47 -13.01 3.97
C SER A 270 1.48 -12.00 5.13
N TYR A 271 1.07 -10.76 4.85
CA TYR A 271 1.05 -9.67 5.81
C TYR A 271 0.01 -8.61 5.45
N VAL A 272 -0.36 -7.79 6.44
CA VAL A 272 -1.22 -6.61 6.30
C VAL A 272 -0.47 -5.37 6.77
N VAL A 273 -0.50 -4.31 5.97
CA VAL A 273 -0.10 -2.95 6.34
C VAL A 273 -1.38 -2.14 6.58
N TRP A 274 -1.65 -1.80 7.83
CA TRP A 274 -2.87 -1.08 8.21
C TRP A 274 -2.56 0.36 8.55
N SER A 275 -3.41 1.30 8.16
CA SER A 275 -3.20 2.70 8.49
C SER A 275 -3.48 3.01 9.94
N PHE A 276 -2.45 3.52 10.61
CA PHE A 276 -2.60 4.17 11.90
C PHE A 276 -3.16 5.60 11.75
N SER A 277 -2.68 6.29 10.73
CA SER A 277 -3.03 7.65 10.34
C SER A 277 -2.75 7.83 8.85
N TRP A 278 -3.32 8.88 8.24
CA TRP A 278 -2.97 9.35 6.90
C TRP A 278 -2.72 10.86 7.01
N TRP A 279 -3.24 11.73 6.15
CA TRP A 279 -3.13 13.19 6.36
C TRP A 279 -3.80 13.64 7.69
N GLY A 280 -4.82 12.91 8.16
CA GLY A 280 -5.48 13.09 9.46
C GLY A 280 -4.88 12.23 10.58
N TYR A 281 -5.04 12.64 11.83
CA TYR A 281 -4.53 11.95 13.02
C TYR A 281 -5.64 11.40 13.93
N HIS A 282 -6.62 10.76 13.29
CA HIS A 282 -7.74 10.08 13.95
C HIS A 282 -7.53 8.57 13.90
N VAL A 283 -7.52 7.92 15.06
CA VAL A 283 -7.04 6.54 15.23
C VAL A 283 -8.16 5.61 15.68
N ASP A 284 -8.35 4.49 14.98
CA ASP A 284 -9.30 3.41 15.32
C ASP A 284 -8.86 2.55 16.52
N ALA A 285 -8.29 3.18 17.55
CA ALA A 285 -7.89 2.56 18.80
C ALA A 285 -7.86 3.58 19.96
N PRO A 286 -8.09 3.15 21.21
CA PRO A 286 -8.11 4.02 22.39
C PRO A 286 -6.69 4.38 22.87
N VAL A 287 -5.95 5.14 22.05
CA VAL A 287 -4.57 5.59 22.33
C VAL A 287 -4.60 6.90 23.11
N THR A 288 -4.95 6.81 24.39
CA THR A 288 -5.18 7.97 25.29
C THR A 288 -4.06 9.02 25.34
N GLN A 289 -2.83 8.64 24.99
CA GLN A 289 -1.68 9.56 24.91
C GLN A 289 -1.92 10.69 23.90
N ILE A 290 -2.62 10.41 22.79
CA ILE A 290 -2.92 11.37 21.73
C ILE A 290 -3.81 12.49 22.29
N ASP A 291 -4.94 12.12 22.89
CA ASP A 291 -5.87 13.10 23.51
C ASP A 291 -5.23 13.83 24.69
N THR A 292 -4.33 13.17 25.43
CA THR A 292 -3.58 13.77 26.54
C THR A 292 -2.63 14.87 26.04
N ILE A 293 -1.92 14.64 24.94
CA ILE A 293 -1.03 15.64 24.32
C ILE A 293 -1.81 16.91 23.97
N VAL A 294 -2.94 16.76 23.27
CA VAL A 294 -3.79 17.90 22.88
C VAL A 294 -4.34 18.63 24.10
N THR A 295 -4.86 17.90 25.08
CA THR A 295 -5.43 18.50 26.30
C THR A 295 -4.36 19.23 27.12
N ALA A 296 -3.17 18.63 27.26
CA ALA A 296 -2.05 19.22 28.00
C ALA A 296 -1.50 20.49 27.33
N ALA A 297 -1.57 20.56 26.00
CA ALA A 297 -1.21 21.75 25.21
C ALA A 297 -2.31 22.84 25.18
N GLY A 298 -3.40 22.68 25.95
CA GLY A 298 -4.48 23.66 26.06
C GLY A 298 -5.60 23.50 25.03
N GLY A 299 -5.65 22.36 24.33
CA GLY A 299 -6.74 22.00 23.43
C GLY A 299 -8.04 21.61 24.16
N PRO A 300 -9.07 21.17 23.39
CA PRO A 300 -10.34 20.73 23.95
C PRO A 300 -10.20 19.57 24.93
N ALA A 301 -11.07 19.50 25.95
CA ALA A 301 -11.07 18.41 26.94
C ALA A 301 -11.47 17.03 26.36
N SER A 302 -12.03 17.01 25.15
CA SER A 302 -12.37 15.78 24.41
C SER A 302 -12.09 16.01 22.92
N PRO A 303 -10.83 15.86 22.48
CA PRO A 303 -10.42 16.12 21.10
C PRO A 303 -11.08 15.17 20.10
N GLY A 304 -11.41 13.94 20.51
CA GLY A 304 -12.08 12.96 19.66
C GLY A 304 -11.14 12.36 18.60
N LEU A 305 -9.84 12.32 18.89
CA LEU A 305 -8.83 11.77 17.98
C LEU A 305 -8.70 10.24 18.08
N THR A 306 -9.33 9.61 19.06
CA THR A 306 -9.24 8.17 19.28
C THR A 306 -10.62 7.51 19.37
N ALA A 307 -10.74 6.32 18.78
CA ALA A 307 -11.92 5.48 18.91
C ALA A 307 -11.99 4.81 20.29
N SER A 308 -13.19 4.49 20.74
CA SER A 308 -13.38 3.73 21.98
C SER A 308 -13.11 2.22 21.83
N ARG A 309 -13.32 1.65 20.64
CA ARG A 309 -12.96 0.27 20.28
C ARG A 309 -11.48 0.21 19.83
N ASP A 310 -10.76 -0.83 20.24
CA ASP A 310 -9.38 -1.09 19.79
C ASP A 310 -9.38 -1.95 18.52
N LEU A 311 -9.90 -1.39 17.42
CA LEU A 311 -10.02 -2.11 16.15
C LEU A 311 -8.64 -2.54 15.63
N ILE A 312 -7.64 -1.65 15.71
CA ILE A 312 -6.26 -1.97 15.33
C ILE A 312 -5.75 -3.19 16.12
N GLY A 313 -6.00 -3.24 17.44
CA GLY A 313 -5.59 -4.35 18.29
C GLY A 313 -6.32 -5.67 17.98
N GLU A 314 -7.60 -5.59 17.61
CA GLU A 314 -8.39 -6.75 17.18
C GLU A 314 -7.86 -7.31 15.85
N ILE A 315 -7.60 -6.47 14.85
CA ILE A 315 -7.01 -6.87 13.57
C ILE A 315 -5.62 -7.47 13.79
N ALA A 316 -4.75 -6.82 14.56
CA ALA A 316 -3.41 -7.34 14.87
C ALA A 316 -3.47 -8.73 15.53
N THR A 317 -4.45 -8.95 16.41
CA THR A 317 -4.67 -10.25 17.05
C THR A 317 -5.17 -11.29 16.05
N ALA A 318 -6.11 -10.91 15.18
CA ALA A 318 -6.68 -11.81 14.17
C ALA A 318 -5.63 -12.21 13.11
N CYS A 319 -4.80 -11.27 12.65
CA CYS A 319 -3.63 -11.54 11.81
C CYS A 319 -2.68 -12.55 12.47
N GLN A 320 -2.28 -12.31 13.72
CA GLN A 320 -1.41 -13.22 14.47
C GLN A 320 -2.00 -14.64 14.56
N ASN A 321 -3.30 -14.76 14.83
CA ASN A 321 -3.99 -16.06 14.91
C ASN A 321 -4.02 -16.79 13.56
N ALA A 322 -4.10 -16.04 12.45
CA ALA A 322 -4.09 -16.57 11.08
C ALA A 322 -2.69 -16.82 10.53
N GLY A 323 -1.61 -16.51 11.28
CA GLY A 323 -0.23 -16.59 10.79
C GLY A 323 0.13 -15.50 9.78
N VAL A 324 -0.67 -14.43 9.71
CA VAL A 324 -0.44 -13.24 8.88
C VAL A 324 0.30 -12.19 9.72
N ARG A 325 1.34 -11.58 9.16
CA ARG A 325 2.10 -10.51 9.85
C ARG A 325 1.33 -9.19 9.80
N PHE A 326 1.55 -8.33 10.79
CA PHE A 326 0.81 -7.07 10.89
C PHE A 326 1.75 -5.88 11.07
N LEU A 327 1.63 -4.89 10.20
CA LEU A 327 2.44 -3.67 10.16
C LEU A 327 1.53 -2.45 10.16
N LEU A 328 2.05 -1.31 10.61
CA LEU A 328 1.33 -0.04 10.56
C LEU A 328 1.97 0.92 9.56
N TYR A 329 1.17 1.46 8.65
CA TYR A 329 1.48 2.71 7.97
C TYR A 329 1.22 3.86 8.94
N TYR A 330 2.13 4.83 9.00
CA TYR A 330 2.08 5.95 9.94
C TYR A 330 2.46 7.24 9.24
N HIS A 331 1.55 8.21 9.31
CA HIS A 331 1.79 9.59 8.90
C HIS A 331 1.67 10.53 10.12
N THR A 332 2.31 11.70 10.06
CA THR A 332 2.38 12.65 11.19
C THR A 332 1.06 13.35 11.50
N GLY A 333 0.09 13.25 10.58
CA GLY A 333 -1.22 13.90 10.66
C GLY A 333 -1.11 15.41 10.56
N ASP A 334 -0.17 15.90 9.77
CA ASP A 334 0.22 17.29 9.78
C ASP A 334 -0.82 18.24 9.16
N GLU A 335 -1.79 17.70 8.42
CA GLU A 335 -2.95 18.43 7.90
C GLU A 335 -4.13 18.49 8.88
N ASP A 336 -4.05 17.79 10.01
CA ASP A 336 -5.15 17.69 10.97
C ASP A 336 -5.23 18.91 11.90
N SER A 337 -6.32 19.68 11.75
CA SER A 337 -6.56 20.88 12.56
C SER A 337 -6.80 20.62 14.06
N ALA A 338 -7.16 19.39 14.45
CA ALA A 338 -7.38 19.01 15.85
C ALA A 338 -6.12 18.44 16.52
N TRP A 339 -5.09 18.11 15.75
CA TRP A 339 -3.84 17.52 16.23
C TRP A 339 -2.61 18.39 16.00
N TRP A 340 -2.41 18.87 14.77
CA TRP A 340 -1.16 19.52 14.36
C TRP A 340 -0.83 20.82 15.12
N PRO A 341 -1.79 21.72 15.41
CA PRO A 341 -1.48 22.95 16.14
C PRO A 341 -0.85 22.74 17.53
N TYR A 342 -0.97 21.53 18.09
CA TYR A 342 -0.44 21.19 19.42
C TYR A 342 0.95 20.54 19.37
N GLN A 343 1.56 20.45 18.18
CA GLN A 343 2.92 19.93 18.01
C GLN A 343 4.00 21.01 18.12
N ASP A 344 3.60 22.29 18.26
CA ASP A 344 4.49 23.46 18.31
C ASP A 344 5.52 23.46 17.16
N PHE A 345 5.04 23.09 15.96
CA PHE A 345 5.91 22.95 14.80
C PHE A 345 6.24 24.33 14.20
N PRO A 346 7.52 24.64 13.93
CA PRO A 346 7.96 25.96 13.50
C PRO A 346 7.50 26.26 12.07
N THR A 347 7.01 27.48 11.86
CA THR A 347 6.47 27.94 10.56
C THR A 347 7.55 28.20 9.51
N GLU A 348 8.78 28.45 9.95
CA GLU A 348 9.94 28.73 9.13
C GLU A 348 10.57 27.46 8.53
N PHE A 349 10.25 26.28 9.07
CA PHE A 349 10.92 25.04 8.72
C PHE A 349 10.78 24.64 7.26
N SER A 350 9.62 24.85 6.63
CA SER A 350 9.45 24.55 5.20
C SER A 350 10.40 25.38 4.33
N ALA A 351 10.57 26.66 4.69
CA ALA A 351 11.35 27.62 3.93
C ALA A 351 12.86 27.49 4.14
N ASP A 352 13.32 27.32 5.37
CA ASP A 352 14.76 27.36 5.70
C ASP A 352 15.25 26.20 6.58
N GLY A 353 14.35 25.32 7.03
CA GLY A 353 14.69 24.16 7.85
C GLY A 353 15.05 24.49 9.31
N SER A 354 14.81 25.72 9.76
CA SER A 354 15.08 26.16 11.13
C SER A 354 13.87 26.06 12.06
N GLY A 355 14.05 26.42 13.32
CA GLY A 355 13.03 26.34 14.37
C GLY A 355 13.14 25.10 15.27
N ASP A 356 12.54 25.16 16.45
CA ASP A 356 12.53 24.06 17.42
C ASP A 356 11.40 23.06 17.11
N ARG A 357 11.74 21.79 16.94
CA ARG A 357 10.79 20.69 16.69
C ARG A 357 10.73 19.69 17.85
N SER A 358 11.29 20.04 19.01
CA SER A 358 11.41 19.14 20.16
C SER A 358 10.04 18.66 20.67
N THR A 359 9.03 19.53 20.71
CA THR A 359 7.65 19.17 21.08
C THR A 359 7.09 18.08 20.17
N PHE A 360 7.11 18.30 18.85
CA PHE A 360 6.69 17.31 17.85
C PHE A 360 7.40 15.95 18.02
N LEU A 361 8.73 15.95 18.10
CA LEU A 361 9.51 14.70 18.21
C LEU A 361 9.24 13.96 19.54
N ASN A 362 9.10 14.69 20.65
CA ASN A 362 8.78 14.10 21.95
C ASN A 362 7.36 13.52 21.99
N ASN A 363 6.39 14.22 21.38
CA ASN A 363 5.02 13.73 21.23
C ASN A 363 4.98 12.47 20.37
N TRP A 364 5.72 12.45 19.25
CA TRP A 364 5.87 11.26 18.41
C TRP A 364 6.43 10.08 19.21
N VAL A 365 7.52 10.27 19.96
CA VAL A 365 8.11 9.22 20.82
C VAL A 365 7.10 8.72 21.84
N THR A 366 6.31 9.62 22.44
CA THR A 366 5.28 9.27 23.41
C THR A 366 4.21 8.37 22.81
N VAL A 367 3.71 8.70 21.61
CA VAL A 367 2.70 7.90 20.92
C VAL A 367 3.27 6.55 20.50
N LEU A 368 4.43 6.51 19.85
CA LEU A 368 5.03 5.26 19.35
C LEU A 368 5.40 4.30 20.49
N THR A 369 5.90 4.83 21.62
CA THR A 369 6.14 4.04 22.83
C THR A 369 4.84 3.43 23.36
N ALA A 370 3.74 4.18 23.34
CA ALA A 370 2.43 3.69 23.78
C ALA A 370 1.86 2.60 22.86
N LEU A 371 2.02 2.75 21.53
CA LEU A 371 1.64 1.71 20.57
C LEU A 371 2.49 0.45 20.75
N GLY A 372 3.80 0.64 20.89
CA GLY A 372 4.74 -0.46 21.09
C GLY A 372 4.44 -1.28 22.36
N ASN A 373 4.12 -0.61 23.47
CA ASN A 373 3.70 -1.28 24.70
C ASN A 373 2.33 -1.96 24.58
N ARG A 374 1.41 -1.39 23.81
CA ARG A 374 0.06 -1.93 23.63
C ARG A 374 0.04 -3.19 22.77
N TYR A 375 0.71 -3.16 21.61
CA TYR A 375 0.65 -4.24 20.63
C TYR A 375 1.80 -5.23 20.73
N GLY A 376 2.93 -4.84 21.36
CA GLY A 376 4.05 -5.75 21.62
C GLY A 376 4.52 -6.47 20.35
N THR A 377 4.57 -7.81 20.40
CA THR A 377 4.97 -8.68 19.29
C THR A 377 3.85 -8.99 18.29
N LYS A 378 2.65 -8.44 18.47
CA LYS A 378 1.58 -8.49 17.45
C LYS A 378 1.79 -7.47 16.34
N LEU A 379 2.66 -6.50 16.57
CA LEU A 379 3.07 -5.51 15.59
C LEU A 379 4.48 -5.82 15.11
N ASP A 380 4.58 -6.18 13.84
CA ASP A 380 5.79 -6.66 13.17
C ASP A 380 6.58 -5.54 12.48
N GLY A 381 6.00 -4.35 12.26
CA GLY A 381 6.75 -3.23 11.71
C GLY A 381 5.96 -1.94 11.47
N TYR A 382 6.67 -0.91 11.03
CA TYR A 382 6.17 0.42 10.70
C TYR A 382 6.69 0.89 9.35
N PHE A 383 5.78 1.51 8.58
CA PHE A 383 6.08 2.31 7.42
C PHE A 383 5.76 3.77 7.75
N PHE A 384 6.81 4.57 8.05
CA PHE A 384 6.68 5.98 8.36
C PHE A 384 6.72 6.82 7.09
N ASP A 385 5.63 7.50 6.80
CA ASP A 385 5.54 8.37 5.63
C ASP A 385 6.14 9.75 5.89
N ASP A 386 6.39 10.51 4.81
CA ASP A 386 6.86 11.89 4.84
C ASP A 386 8.15 12.09 5.68
N GLY A 387 9.18 11.28 5.39
CA GLY A 387 10.48 11.35 6.05
C GLY A 387 11.10 12.76 6.07
N VAL A 388 10.70 13.64 5.15
CA VAL A 388 11.12 15.05 5.05
C VAL A 388 10.63 15.95 6.16
N ILE A 389 9.52 15.62 6.82
CA ILE A 389 9.02 16.35 8.00
C ILE A 389 9.91 16.07 9.21
N TYR A 390 10.39 14.83 9.31
CA TYR A 390 11.31 14.40 10.36
C TYR A 390 12.71 14.92 10.10
N TYR A 391 13.21 14.80 8.88
CA TYR A 391 14.60 15.07 8.56
C TYR A 391 15.00 16.55 8.76
N PRO A 392 16.05 16.85 9.54
CA PRO A 392 16.89 15.93 10.31
C PRO A 392 16.26 15.58 11.67
N ALA A 393 16.38 14.33 12.11
CA ALA A 393 15.84 13.87 13.39
C ALA A 393 16.84 12.97 14.14
N PRO A 394 16.67 12.76 15.45
CA PRO A 394 17.40 11.76 16.22
C PRO A 394 16.88 10.35 15.91
N PHE A 395 17.04 9.87 14.68
CA PHE A 395 16.46 8.63 14.18
C PHE A 395 16.86 7.40 15.01
N GLN A 396 18.06 7.35 15.58
CA GLN A 396 18.41 6.24 16.48
C GLN A 396 17.45 6.17 17.68
N ALA A 397 17.11 7.30 18.29
CA ALA A 397 16.16 7.36 19.40
C ALA A 397 14.73 7.10 18.93
N LEU A 398 14.35 7.60 17.75
CA LEU A 398 13.03 7.35 17.17
C LEU A 398 12.82 5.86 16.88
N GLU A 399 13.81 5.17 16.32
CA GLU A 399 13.75 3.72 16.11
C GLU A 399 13.67 2.95 17.42
N GLN A 400 14.43 3.34 18.44
CA GLN A 400 14.36 2.71 19.76
C GLN A 400 12.94 2.82 20.35
N ALA A 401 12.31 3.98 20.22
CA ALA A 401 10.92 4.19 20.63
C ALA A 401 9.96 3.29 19.81
N ALA A 402 10.11 3.27 18.47
CA ALA A 402 9.30 2.45 17.57
C ALA A 402 9.46 0.94 17.80
N ARG A 403 10.59 0.49 18.37
CA ARG A 403 10.85 -0.91 18.75
C ARG A 403 10.41 -1.28 20.18
N THR A 404 9.84 -0.34 20.95
CA THR A 404 9.39 -0.59 22.34
C THR A 404 8.42 -1.78 22.40
N GLY A 405 8.74 -2.84 23.12
CA GLY A 405 7.87 -4.03 23.26
C GLY A 405 8.03 -5.08 22.15
N ASN A 406 8.79 -4.80 21.08
CA ASN A 406 9.25 -5.81 20.12
C ASN A 406 10.52 -5.30 19.40
N PRO A 407 11.72 -5.77 19.80
CA PRO A 407 12.98 -5.31 19.20
C PRO A 407 13.12 -5.66 17.71
N ASN A 408 12.38 -6.67 17.23
CA ASN A 408 12.46 -7.16 15.85
C ASN A 408 11.50 -6.44 14.88
N ARG A 409 10.82 -5.37 15.29
CA ARG A 409 9.92 -4.63 14.38
C ARG A 409 10.67 -4.08 13.18
N LEU A 410 10.15 -4.30 11.98
CA LEU A 410 10.73 -3.66 10.80
C LEU A 410 10.43 -2.16 10.82
N ILE A 411 11.42 -1.34 10.47
CA ILE A 411 11.28 0.11 10.34
C ILE A 411 11.60 0.54 8.92
N SER A 412 10.77 1.42 8.36
CA SER A 412 10.94 2.01 7.04
C SER A 412 10.55 3.48 7.08
N TRP A 413 11.31 4.35 6.41
CA TRP A 413 11.00 5.78 6.28
C TRP A 413 10.84 6.17 4.81
N SER A 414 9.74 6.84 4.46
CA SER A 414 9.50 7.29 3.10
C SER A 414 10.40 8.47 2.75
N GLY A 415 11.22 8.29 1.71
CA GLY A 415 11.93 9.38 1.01
C GLY A 415 11.18 9.89 -0.23
N SER A 416 9.98 9.39 -0.50
CA SER A 416 9.23 9.64 -1.73
C SER A 416 9.00 11.12 -2.06
N PRO A 417 8.68 12.02 -1.10
CA PRO A 417 8.51 13.45 -1.39
C PRO A 417 9.77 14.12 -1.96
N ILE A 418 10.95 13.51 -1.75
CA ILE A 418 12.22 13.95 -2.31
C ILE A 418 12.84 12.85 -3.17
N GLY A 419 12.04 12.19 -4.00
CA GLY A 419 12.52 11.28 -5.04
C GLY A 419 13.27 10.04 -4.53
N GLY A 420 13.00 9.60 -3.30
CA GLY A 420 13.56 8.37 -2.74
C GLY A 420 14.87 8.53 -1.98
N LEU A 421 15.23 9.73 -1.51
CA LEU A 421 16.39 9.89 -0.61
C LEU A 421 16.19 9.09 0.69
N ASN A 422 17.19 8.29 1.06
CA ASN A 422 17.24 7.71 2.39
C ASN A 422 17.51 8.81 3.43
N VAL A 423 16.48 9.21 4.15
CA VAL A 423 16.56 10.26 5.18
C VAL A 423 17.34 9.84 6.43
N THR A 424 17.62 8.54 6.58
CA THR A 424 18.39 8.00 7.70
C THR A 424 19.05 6.68 7.33
N ASP A 425 20.18 6.38 7.97
CA ASP A 425 20.76 5.05 7.97
C ASP A 425 20.05 4.11 8.95
N PHE A 426 19.20 4.60 9.85
CA PHE A 426 18.43 3.81 10.84
C PHE A 426 17.07 3.39 10.24
N GLN A 427 17.05 2.29 9.47
CA GLN A 427 15.86 1.63 8.90
C GLN A 427 16.20 0.24 8.32
N ASP A 428 15.25 -0.68 8.26
CA ASP A 428 15.49 -2.06 7.79
C ASP A 428 15.11 -2.27 6.32
N VAL A 429 14.08 -1.56 5.88
CA VAL A 429 13.39 -1.77 4.60
C VAL A 429 13.39 -0.47 3.81
N TYR A 430 13.64 -0.57 2.51
CA TYR A 430 13.45 0.55 1.60
C TYR A 430 11.95 0.71 1.27
N PHE A 431 11.36 1.88 1.54
CA PHE A 431 9.90 2.07 1.55
C PHE A 431 9.18 1.65 0.26
N GLY A 432 9.73 1.98 -0.92
CA GLY A 432 9.21 1.47 -2.20
C GLY A 432 7.85 2.02 -2.63
N GLU A 433 7.48 3.23 -2.22
CA GLU A 433 6.21 3.85 -2.61
C GLU A 433 6.08 3.99 -4.13
N SER A 434 4.88 3.72 -4.65
CA SER A 434 4.54 3.66 -6.07
C SER A 434 5.34 2.63 -6.90
N SER A 435 5.95 1.62 -6.26
CA SER A 435 6.72 0.57 -6.93
C SER A 435 6.00 -0.77 -6.90
N GLN A 436 6.01 -1.50 -8.03
CA GLN A 436 5.53 -2.88 -8.13
C GLN A 436 6.66 -3.89 -7.81
N GLY A 437 7.75 -3.44 -7.16
CA GLY A 437 8.88 -4.27 -6.78
C GLY A 437 9.91 -4.49 -7.90
N GLN A 438 9.81 -3.80 -9.03
CA GLN A 438 10.73 -3.93 -10.17
C GLN A 438 12.20 -3.69 -9.80
N SER A 439 13.12 -4.25 -10.58
CA SER A 439 14.55 -4.06 -10.35
C SER A 439 14.95 -2.60 -10.53
N GLN A 440 15.76 -2.09 -9.60
CA GLN A 440 16.39 -0.77 -9.66
C GLN A 440 17.90 -0.90 -9.41
N LEU A 441 18.61 0.22 -9.43
CA LEU A 441 20.05 0.22 -9.24
C LEU A 441 20.42 -0.40 -7.88
N GLY A 442 21.27 -1.43 -7.92
CA GLY A 442 21.74 -2.13 -6.73
C GLY A 442 20.79 -3.22 -6.21
N SER A 443 19.62 -3.40 -6.83
CA SER A 443 18.68 -4.49 -6.47
C SER A 443 19.40 -5.83 -6.42
N ALA A 444 18.96 -6.68 -5.48
CA ALA A 444 19.47 -8.03 -5.37
C ALA A 444 19.23 -8.82 -6.67
N PRO A 445 20.16 -9.70 -7.11
CA PRO A 445 19.93 -10.55 -8.27
C PRO A 445 18.88 -11.63 -7.98
N VAL A 446 18.38 -12.28 -9.04
CA VAL A 446 17.44 -13.41 -8.91
C VAL A 446 18.04 -14.52 -8.04
N GLY A 447 17.26 -15.03 -7.09
CA GLY A 447 17.65 -16.04 -6.10
C GLY A 447 18.39 -15.50 -4.88
N ALA A 448 18.61 -14.18 -4.79
CA ALA A 448 19.17 -13.55 -3.59
C ALA A 448 18.08 -13.24 -2.53
N ASN A 449 18.47 -12.53 -1.47
CA ASN A 449 17.66 -12.28 -0.28
C ASN A 449 16.92 -10.93 -0.27
N GLY A 450 16.77 -10.28 -1.44
CA GLY A 450 16.07 -8.99 -1.57
C GLY A 450 16.84 -7.77 -1.08
N VAL A 451 17.98 -7.94 -0.42
CA VAL A 451 18.76 -6.83 0.13
C VAL A 451 19.59 -6.16 -0.97
N PHE A 452 19.52 -4.83 -1.06
CA PHE A 452 20.33 -4.05 -1.99
C PHE A 452 21.83 -4.32 -1.78
N THR A 453 22.53 -4.67 -2.87
CA THR A 453 23.96 -4.99 -2.87
C THR A 453 24.85 -3.81 -3.25
N GLY A 454 24.25 -2.71 -3.71
CA GLY A 454 24.93 -1.49 -4.12
C GLY A 454 23.97 -0.30 -4.24
N GLY A 455 24.51 0.86 -4.58
CA GLY A 455 23.73 2.09 -4.75
C GLY A 455 23.24 2.72 -3.44
N PRO A 456 22.37 3.75 -3.52
CA PRO A 456 21.97 4.56 -2.37
C PRO A 456 21.25 3.80 -1.25
N ALA A 457 20.59 2.68 -1.58
CA ALA A 457 19.83 1.86 -0.63
C ALA A 457 20.57 0.61 -0.13
N THR A 458 21.89 0.52 -0.36
CA THR A 458 22.73 -0.64 0.03
C THR A 458 22.44 -1.08 1.46
N GLY A 459 22.19 -2.39 1.65
CA GLY A 459 21.96 -2.99 2.96
C GLY A 459 20.52 -2.91 3.47
N LEU A 460 19.60 -2.27 2.74
CA LEU A 460 18.16 -2.32 3.04
C LEU A 460 17.49 -3.45 2.26
N LEU A 461 16.47 -4.08 2.84
CA LEU A 461 15.59 -4.97 2.08
C LEU A 461 14.77 -4.13 1.08
N GLN A 462 14.83 -4.48 -0.20
CA GLN A 462 13.94 -3.87 -1.20
C GLN A 462 12.49 -4.27 -0.92
N HIS A 463 11.58 -3.32 -1.06
CA HIS A 463 10.14 -3.52 -1.00
C HIS A 463 9.46 -2.70 -2.10
N GLY A 464 8.28 -3.12 -2.54
CA GLY A 464 7.38 -2.36 -3.41
C GLY A 464 6.04 -2.11 -2.73
N MET A 465 5.44 -0.95 -2.96
CA MET A 465 4.12 -0.57 -2.46
C MET A 465 3.41 0.24 -3.54
N PHE A 466 2.22 -0.17 -3.98
CA PHE A 466 1.50 0.55 -5.04
C PHE A 466 -0.02 0.45 -4.86
N ILE A 467 -0.73 1.43 -5.41
CA ILE A 467 -2.20 1.44 -5.49
C ILE A 467 -2.70 0.50 -6.58
N LEU A 468 -3.59 -0.43 -6.23
CA LEU A 468 -4.29 -1.23 -7.24
C LEU A 468 -5.44 -0.43 -7.88
N ASP A 469 -6.00 0.49 -7.10
CA ASP A 469 -7.13 1.34 -7.44
C ASP A 469 -6.71 2.76 -7.79
N ALA A 470 -7.67 3.56 -8.25
CA ALA A 470 -7.46 4.93 -8.72
C ALA A 470 -6.98 5.92 -7.64
N ASP A 471 -6.90 5.50 -6.37
CA ASP A 471 -6.41 6.28 -5.24
C ASP A 471 -5.92 5.31 -4.13
N TRP A 472 -5.33 5.83 -3.06
CA TRP A 472 -4.89 5.03 -1.90
C TRP A 472 -6.04 4.63 -0.96
N GLY A 473 -7.13 5.38 -0.94
CA GLY A 473 -8.24 5.16 0.00
C GLY A 473 -9.51 5.88 -0.40
N VAL A 474 -10.64 5.46 0.17
CA VAL A 474 -11.93 6.13 -0.02
C VAL A 474 -12.01 7.35 0.90
N HIS A 475 -12.11 8.55 0.33
CA HIS A 475 -12.14 9.81 1.09
C HIS A 475 -13.14 10.86 0.60
N THR A 476 -13.92 10.52 -0.43
CA THR A 476 -15.01 11.38 -0.91
C THR A 476 -16.36 10.65 -0.92
N GLN A 477 -17.43 11.42 -0.64
CA GLN A 477 -18.78 10.88 -0.63
C GLN A 477 -19.17 10.36 -2.02
N GLY A 478 -19.60 9.09 -2.08
CA GLY A 478 -20.01 8.44 -3.33
C GLY A 478 -18.85 8.08 -4.27
N GLN A 479 -17.60 8.17 -3.80
CA GLN A 479 -16.44 7.66 -4.53
C GLN A 479 -16.65 6.19 -4.88
N LYS A 480 -16.29 5.81 -6.10
CA LYS A 480 -16.31 4.42 -6.54
C LYS A 480 -14.89 3.91 -6.59
N ILE A 481 -14.70 2.72 -6.03
CA ILE A 481 -13.47 1.97 -6.17
C ILE A 481 -13.41 1.47 -7.61
N THR A 482 -12.38 1.90 -8.34
CA THR A 482 -12.11 1.52 -9.71
C THR A 482 -10.62 1.31 -9.87
N PRO A 483 -10.17 0.31 -10.64
CA PRO A 483 -8.76 0.05 -10.85
C PRO A 483 -7.98 1.27 -11.34
N ASP A 484 -6.72 1.39 -10.94
CA ASP A 484 -5.86 2.47 -11.41
C ASP A 484 -5.75 2.44 -12.93
N THR A 485 -6.16 3.53 -13.58
CA THR A 485 -6.10 3.67 -15.03
C THR A 485 -4.67 3.78 -15.55
N SER A 486 -3.72 4.26 -14.74
CA SER A 486 -2.33 4.43 -15.14
C SER A 486 -1.60 3.09 -15.23
N LEU A 487 -1.80 2.22 -14.24
CA LEU A 487 -1.29 0.86 -14.23
C LEU A 487 -2.13 -0.09 -15.10
N ALA A 488 -3.44 0.18 -15.21
CA ALA A 488 -4.45 -0.67 -15.83
C ALA A 488 -4.25 -2.14 -15.41
N PRO A 489 -4.34 -2.45 -14.10
CA PRO A 489 -4.01 -3.76 -13.58
C PRO A 489 -4.96 -4.84 -14.11
N THR A 490 -4.40 -6.03 -14.25
CA THR A 490 -5.10 -7.27 -14.61
C THR A 490 -4.46 -8.37 -13.77
N SER A 491 -5.13 -9.51 -13.61
CA SER A 491 -4.57 -10.64 -12.86
C SER A 491 -3.17 -11.01 -13.37
N ASN A 492 -2.97 -11.03 -14.68
CA ASN A 492 -1.67 -11.31 -15.30
C ASN A 492 -0.57 -10.32 -14.97
N LYS A 493 -0.88 -9.02 -15.03
CA LYS A 493 0.11 -7.98 -14.69
C LYS A 493 0.50 -8.13 -13.23
N LEU A 494 -0.49 -8.28 -12.36
CA LEU A 494 -0.28 -8.47 -10.93
C LEU A 494 0.58 -9.70 -10.65
N ILE A 495 0.22 -10.86 -11.21
CA ILE A 495 1.01 -12.10 -11.13
C ILE A 495 2.44 -11.89 -11.65
N GLY A 496 2.60 -11.20 -12.77
CA GLY A 496 3.90 -10.92 -13.37
C GLY A 496 4.79 -10.05 -12.48
N TRP A 497 4.22 -8.99 -11.89
CA TRP A 497 4.92 -8.11 -10.94
C TRP A 497 5.36 -8.88 -9.70
N ILE A 498 4.43 -9.62 -9.08
CA ILE A 498 4.74 -10.41 -7.88
C ILE A 498 5.75 -11.51 -8.18
N ALA A 499 5.68 -12.16 -9.34
CA ALA A 499 6.65 -13.19 -9.73
C ALA A 499 8.05 -12.60 -9.96
N ASP A 500 8.19 -11.45 -10.63
CA ASP A 500 9.47 -10.78 -10.81
C ASP A 500 10.09 -10.38 -9.46
N ALA A 501 9.31 -9.72 -8.62
CA ALA A 501 9.75 -9.28 -7.30
C ALA A 501 10.15 -10.47 -6.41
N SER A 502 9.29 -11.50 -6.34
CA SER A 502 9.54 -12.72 -5.57
C SER A 502 10.75 -13.49 -6.05
N SER A 503 11.08 -13.46 -7.35
CA SER A 503 12.29 -14.10 -7.88
C SER A 503 13.58 -13.53 -7.27
N ARG A 504 13.52 -12.33 -6.69
CA ARG A 504 14.61 -11.63 -6.01
C ARG A 504 14.40 -11.52 -4.49
N SER A 505 13.38 -12.18 -3.93
CA SER A 505 12.94 -12.05 -2.52
C SER A 505 12.54 -10.62 -2.14
N VAL A 506 11.82 -9.93 -3.03
CA VAL A 506 11.30 -8.58 -2.81
C VAL A 506 9.81 -8.66 -2.46
N PRO A 507 9.38 -8.31 -1.22
CA PRO A 507 7.97 -8.23 -0.86
C PRO A 507 7.29 -7.06 -1.54
N VAL A 508 6.01 -7.24 -1.87
CA VAL A 508 5.16 -6.21 -2.47
C VAL A 508 3.87 -6.02 -1.69
N SER A 509 3.63 -4.80 -1.21
CA SER A 509 2.37 -4.39 -0.60
C SER A 509 1.42 -3.87 -1.69
N ILE A 510 0.28 -4.52 -1.83
CA ILE A 510 -0.79 -4.13 -2.76
C ILE A 510 -1.81 -3.32 -1.97
N ASP A 511 -1.88 -2.02 -2.24
CA ASP A 511 -2.88 -1.18 -1.62
C ASP A 511 -4.24 -1.35 -2.31
N LEU A 512 -5.28 -1.53 -1.49
CA LEU A 512 -6.66 -1.67 -1.89
C LEU A 512 -7.48 -0.55 -1.27
N MET A 513 -8.25 0.15 -2.10
CA MET A 513 -9.27 1.04 -1.56
C MET A 513 -10.34 0.20 -0.85
N MET A 514 -10.84 0.74 0.26
CA MET A 514 -11.82 0.06 1.10
C MET A 514 -12.89 1.05 1.58
N TYR A 515 -14.15 0.65 1.51
CA TYR A 515 -15.25 1.41 2.09
C TYR A 515 -15.26 1.28 3.61
N GLU A 516 -15.93 2.20 4.30
CA GLU A 516 -15.95 2.22 5.78
C GLU A 516 -16.51 0.92 6.43
N ASP A 517 -17.26 0.10 5.69
CA ASP A 517 -17.80 -1.20 6.13
C ASP A 517 -16.84 -2.38 5.95
N GLY A 518 -15.63 -2.13 5.43
CA GLY A 518 -14.60 -3.15 5.18
C GLY A 518 -14.67 -3.81 3.80
N THR A 519 -15.60 -3.40 2.93
CA THR A 519 -15.73 -3.97 1.59
C THR A 519 -14.78 -3.32 0.57
N VAL A 520 -14.31 -4.12 -0.39
CA VAL A 520 -13.46 -3.71 -1.53
C VAL A 520 -14.17 -4.05 -2.84
N ALA A 521 -13.66 -3.62 -4.00
CA ALA A 521 -14.33 -3.96 -5.26
C ALA A 521 -14.17 -5.44 -5.65
N ASP A 522 -15.21 -6.01 -6.27
CA ASP A 522 -15.21 -7.41 -6.70
C ASP A 522 -14.10 -7.72 -7.73
N VAL A 523 -13.72 -6.73 -8.52
CA VAL A 523 -12.64 -6.89 -9.51
C VAL A 523 -11.29 -7.13 -8.83
N ASP A 524 -11.03 -6.48 -7.70
CA ASP A 524 -9.79 -6.63 -6.94
C ASP A 524 -9.76 -7.98 -6.25
N ARG A 525 -10.87 -8.39 -5.63
CA ARG A 525 -11.01 -9.73 -5.05
C ARG A 525 -10.69 -10.82 -6.06
N ARG A 526 -11.21 -10.71 -7.29
CA ARG A 526 -10.91 -11.67 -8.37
C ARG A 526 -9.42 -11.68 -8.73
N MET A 527 -8.79 -10.52 -8.88
CA MET A 527 -7.35 -10.44 -9.19
C MET A 527 -6.50 -11.06 -8.07
N LEU A 528 -6.89 -10.87 -6.81
CA LEU A 528 -6.18 -11.45 -5.66
C LEU A 528 -6.35 -12.97 -5.56
N VAL A 529 -7.52 -13.49 -5.90
CA VAL A 529 -7.74 -14.95 -5.99
C VAL A 529 -6.88 -15.56 -7.09
N ASP A 530 -6.85 -14.94 -8.27
CA ASP A 530 -5.99 -15.38 -9.38
C ASP A 530 -4.50 -15.30 -8.99
N LEU A 531 -4.10 -14.23 -8.29
CA LEU A 531 -2.75 -14.08 -7.76
C LEU A 531 -2.39 -15.19 -6.78
N ARG A 532 -3.24 -15.43 -5.77
CA ARG A 532 -3.05 -16.53 -4.80
C ARG A 532 -2.86 -17.85 -5.52
N GLN A 533 -3.71 -18.15 -6.51
CA GLN A 533 -3.62 -19.40 -7.26
C GLN A 533 -2.28 -19.51 -7.99
N ALA A 534 -1.79 -18.42 -8.58
CA ALA A 534 -0.51 -18.42 -9.29
C ALA A 534 0.69 -18.56 -8.33
N VAL A 535 0.63 -17.93 -7.15
CA VAL A 535 1.76 -17.89 -6.20
C VAL A 535 1.79 -19.11 -5.29
N HIS A 536 0.63 -19.59 -4.83
CA HIS A 536 0.52 -20.63 -3.81
C HIS A 536 -0.13 -21.94 -4.31
N GLY A 537 -0.56 -21.98 -5.58
CA GLY A 537 -1.47 -23.01 -6.09
C GLY A 537 -1.00 -24.45 -5.90
N THR A 538 -1.64 -25.15 -4.96
CA THR A 538 -2.38 -26.36 -5.32
C THR A 538 -3.71 -25.94 -5.95
N VAL A 539 -4.07 -26.55 -7.08
CA VAL A 539 -5.37 -26.32 -7.77
C VAL A 539 -6.51 -26.44 -6.74
N PRO A 540 -7.43 -25.47 -6.64
CA PRO A 540 -8.61 -25.62 -5.80
C PRO A 540 -9.33 -26.91 -6.22
N ALA A 541 -9.61 -27.79 -5.25
CA ALA A 541 -10.39 -28.98 -5.51
C ALA A 541 -11.71 -28.58 -6.19
N VAL A 542 -12.11 -29.34 -7.21
CA VAL A 542 -13.31 -29.05 -7.99
C VAL A 542 -14.51 -28.98 -7.03
N PRO A 543 -15.23 -27.85 -6.95
CA PRO A 543 -16.45 -27.74 -6.15
C PRO A 543 -17.42 -28.88 -6.45
N THR A 544 -18.13 -29.35 -5.43
CA THR A 544 -19.15 -30.38 -5.61
C THR A 544 -20.28 -29.87 -6.50
N GLY A 545 -20.84 -30.75 -7.33
CA GLY A 545 -21.93 -30.37 -8.24
C GLY A 545 -21.52 -29.54 -9.46
N ALA A 546 -20.22 -29.34 -9.71
CA ALA A 546 -19.76 -28.72 -10.95
C ALA A 546 -20.20 -29.51 -12.19
N VAL A 547 -20.69 -28.80 -13.20
CA VAL A 547 -21.21 -29.39 -14.44
C VAL A 547 -20.20 -29.20 -15.56
N VAL A 548 -19.76 -30.30 -16.18
CA VAL A 548 -18.92 -30.25 -17.37
C VAL A 548 -19.79 -30.02 -18.60
N VAL A 549 -19.40 -29.05 -19.42
CA VAL A 549 -20.03 -28.64 -20.67
C VAL A 549 -19.04 -28.96 -21.77
N ASN A 550 -19.40 -29.88 -22.68
CA ASN A 550 -18.51 -30.25 -23.77
C ASN A 550 -18.34 -29.07 -24.75
N ASN A 551 -17.21 -28.99 -25.45
CA ASN A 551 -16.97 -28.06 -26.57
C ASN A 551 -18.08 -28.08 -27.67
N THR A 552 -18.84 -29.17 -27.78
CA THR A 552 -19.92 -29.33 -28.75
C THR A 552 -21.29 -28.86 -28.23
N ASP A 553 -21.35 -28.34 -27.00
CA ASP A 553 -22.58 -27.82 -26.41
C ASP A 553 -23.12 -26.63 -27.25
N PRO A 554 -24.41 -26.64 -27.64
CA PRO A 554 -24.99 -25.61 -28.49
C PRO A 554 -25.10 -24.23 -27.83
N GLY A 555 -24.91 -24.13 -26.52
CA GLY A 555 -24.82 -22.86 -25.78
C GLY A 555 -23.48 -22.16 -25.98
N ILE A 556 -22.45 -22.83 -26.49
CA ILE A 556 -21.16 -22.22 -26.80
C ILE A 556 -21.23 -21.55 -28.16
N THR A 557 -20.99 -20.23 -28.17
CA THR A 557 -20.93 -19.44 -29.40
C THR A 557 -19.49 -19.28 -29.85
N TYR A 558 -19.17 -19.84 -31.01
CA TYR A 558 -17.87 -19.66 -31.68
C TYR A 558 -17.95 -18.53 -32.70
N THR A 559 -17.03 -17.56 -32.60
CA THR A 559 -16.88 -16.43 -33.53
C THR A 559 -15.57 -16.58 -34.30
N GLY A 560 -15.66 -16.54 -35.63
CA GLY A 560 -14.51 -16.72 -36.52
C GLY A 560 -14.50 -18.09 -37.21
N SER A 561 -13.31 -18.59 -37.51
CA SER A 561 -13.09 -19.85 -38.26
C SER A 561 -12.68 -20.99 -37.32
N TRP A 562 -13.67 -21.72 -36.81
CA TRP A 562 -13.47 -22.86 -35.92
C TRP A 562 -13.71 -24.20 -36.63
N SER A 563 -13.08 -25.26 -36.14
CA SER A 563 -13.23 -26.63 -36.66
C SER A 563 -13.19 -27.66 -35.54
N LEU A 564 -13.98 -28.72 -35.70
CA LEU A 564 -14.06 -29.84 -34.76
C LEU A 564 -13.01 -30.89 -35.10
N SER A 565 -12.23 -31.31 -34.12
CA SER A 565 -11.38 -32.49 -34.20
C SER A 565 -11.92 -33.54 -33.24
N SER A 566 -12.40 -34.66 -33.77
CA SER A 566 -13.00 -35.75 -33.00
C SER A 566 -12.19 -37.05 -33.10
N GLY A 567 -12.44 -37.98 -32.18
CA GLY A 567 -11.75 -39.26 -32.13
C GLY A 567 -10.28 -39.13 -31.71
N ARG A 568 -9.96 -38.12 -30.89
CA ARG A 568 -8.62 -37.84 -30.41
C ARG A 568 -8.22 -38.84 -29.32
N GLY A 569 -7.02 -39.39 -29.44
CA GLY A 569 -6.46 -40.35 -28.47
C GLY A 569 -5.63 -39.72 -27.36
N TYR A 570 -5.83 -38.43 -27.07
CA TYR A 570 -4.96 -37.66 -26.17
C TYR A 570 -5.49 -37.53 -24.74
N GLY A 571 -6.71 -38.02 -24.49
CA GLY A 571 -7.37 -37.95 -23.17
C GLY A 571 -8.30 -36.76 -23.00
N ASP A 572 -8.68 -36.09 -24.09
CA ASP A 572 -9.67 -35.01 -24.11
C ASP A 572 -11.05 -35.52 -23.64
N TYR A 573 -11.87 -34.62 -23.11
CA TYR A 573 -13.24 -34.93 -22.71
C TYR A 573 -14.03 -35.30 -23.96
N ASP A 574 -14.79 -36.40 -23.90
CA ASP A 574 -15.48 -37.01 -25.06
C ASP A 574 -14.59 -37.27 -26.31
N ALA A 575 -13.26 -37.26 -26.15
CA ALA A 575 -12.27 -37.46 -27.21
C ALA A 575 -12.41 -36.47 -28.38
N ASP A 576 -12.85 -35.23 -28.12
CA ASP A 576 -12.94 -34.17 -29.11
C ASP A 576 -12.50 -32.80 -28.60
N VAL A 577 -12.22 -31.89 -29.52
CA VAL A 577 -11.86 -30.48 -29.27
C VAL A 577 -12.36 -29.59 -30.40
N GLN A 578 -12.75 -28.37 -30.07
CA GLN A 578 -12.97 -27.32 -31.04
C GLN A 578 -11.71 -26.48 -31.12
N TYR A 579 -11.21 -26.21 -32.32
CA TYR A 579 -9.97 -25.45 -32.47
C TYR A 579 -10.09 -24.35 -33.53
N THR A 580 -9.23 -23.35 -33.39
CA THR A 580 -8.99 -22.31 -34.41
C THR A 580 -7.50 -22.06 -34.57
N THR A 581 -7.11 -21.62 -35.77
CA THR A 581 -5.75 -21.18 -36.10
C THR A 581 -5.65 -19.67 -36.35
N THR A 582 -6.75 -18.93 -36.24
CA THR A 582 -6.81 -17.51 -36.63
C THR A 582 -6.83 -16.62 -35.39
N ASN A 583 -5.85 -15.72 -35.25
CA ASN A 583 -5.85 -14.74 -34.15
C ASN A 583 -7.05 -13.80 -34.28
N GLY A 584 -7.68 -13.46 -33.16
CA GLY A 584 -8.93 -12.69 -33.10
C GLY A 584 -10.18 -13.57 -33.06
N ASP A 585 -10.09 -14.85 -33.42
CA ASP A 585 -11.19 -15.80 -33.23
C ASP A 585 -11.43 -16.03 -31.73
N SER A 586 -12.68 -16.30 -31.37
CA SER A 586 -13.08 -16.46 -29.98
C SER A 586 -14.22 -17.45 -29.79
N PHE A 587 -14.38 -17.93 -28.57
CA PHE A 587 -15.62 -18.56 -28.13
C PHE A 587 -16.17 -17.82 -26.90
N SER A 588 -17.48 -17.90 -26.72
CA SER A 588 -18.17 -17.35 -25.55
C SER A 588 -19.25 -18.29 -25.06
N TYR A 589 -19.46 -18.31 -23.75
CA TYR A 589 -20.48 -19.12 -23.09
C TYR A 589 -21.12 -18.33 -21.95
N THR A 590 -22.45 -18.27 -21.97
CA THR A 590 -23.24 -17.68 -20.88
C THR A 590 -23.68 -18.80 -19.96
N PHE A 591 -23.35 -18.67 -18.67
CA PHE A 591 -23.67 -19.65 -17.64
C PHE A 591 -24.36 -18.98 -16.46
N THR A 592 -25.02 -19.79 -15.64
CA THR A 592 -25.56 -19.35 -14.34
C THR A 592 -24.83 -20.12 -13.27
N GLY A 593 -24.14 -19.39 -12.37
CA GLY A 593 -23.25 -20.01 -11.42
C GLY A 593 -22.30 -19.00 -10.78
N THR A 594 -21.38 -19.52 -9.98
CA THR A 594 -20.39 -18.73 -9.23
C THR A 594 -18.96 -18.93 -9.73
N GLY A 595 -18.78 -19.71 -10.79
CA GLY A 595 -17.46 -19.96 -11.35
C GLY A 595 -17.49 -20.77 -12.64
N ILE A 596 -16.38 -20.76 -13.36
CA ILE A 596 -16.20 -21.52 -14.59
C ILE A 596 -14.73 -21.87 -14.79
N ASP A 597 -14.44 -23.10 -15.21
CA ASP A 597 -13.14 -23.50 -15.74
C ASP A 597 -13.14 -23.56 -17.26
N TYR A 598 -12.04 -23.08 -17.83
CA TYR A 598 -11.66 -23.31 -19.22
C TYR A 598 -10.65 -24.45 -19.27
N ILE A 599 -11.12 -25.61 -19.76
CA ILE A 599 -10.32 -26.83 -19.90
C ILE A 599 -9.89 -26.96 -21.35
N SER A 600 -8.60 -27.19 -21.55
CA SER A 600 -7.98 -27.38 -22.85
C SER A 600 -6.75 -28.27 -22.75
N GLU A 601 -6.04 -28.45 -23.84
CA GLU A 601 -4.70 -29.00 -23.81
C GLU A 601 -3.63 -27.89 -23.73
N LYS A 602 -2.39 -28.29 -23.46
CA LYS A 602 -1.21 -27.46 -23.66
C LYS A 602 -0.25 -28.17 -24.58
N ASN A 603 0.29 -27.51 -25.59
CA ASN A 603 1.29 -28.08 -26.48
C ASN A 603 2.18 -27.01 -27.13
N SER A 604 3.24 -27.43 -27.84
CA SER A 604 4.26 -26.52 -28.39
C SER A 604 3.75 -25.65 -29.56
N ASP A 605 2.60 -26.00 -30.13
CA ASP A 605 1.92 -25.30 -31.23
C ASP A 605 0.85 -24.32 -30.75
N GLU A 606 0.67 -24.15 -29.43
CA GLU A 606 -0.29 -23.23 -28.83
C GLU A 606 0.36 -21.94 -28.31
N GLY A 607 -0.45 -20.98 -27.89
CA GLY A 607 0.02 -19.67 -27.49
C GLY A 607 -0.91 -18.92 -26.53
N GLN A 608 -0.92 -17.60 -26.66
CA GLN A 608 -1.64 -16.70 -25.77
C GLN A 608 -3.13 -16.60 -26.12
N ILE A 609 -3.95 -16.51 -25.07
CA ILE A 609 -5.42 -16.47 -25.12
C ILE A 609 -5.91 -15.43 -24.11
N GLU A 610 -6.56 -14.37 -24.57
CA GLU A 610 -7.23 -13.41 -23.69
C GLU A 610 -8.51 -13.99 -23.11
N ILE A 611 -8.76 -13.75 -21.83
CA ILE A 611 -9.90 -14.24 -21.08
C ILE A 611 -10.73 -13.05 -20.60
N TYR A 612 -12.02 -13.08 -20.90
CA TYR A 612 -13.00 -12.08 -20.51
C TYR A 612 -14.09 -12.73 -19.66
N VAL A 613 -14.53 -12.02 -18.62
CA VAL A 613 -15.72 -12.36 -17.83
C VAL A 613 -16.60 -11.12 -17.80
N ASP A 614 -17.87 -11.29 -18.17
CA ASP A 614 -18.88 -10.23 -18.24
C ASP A 614 -18.45 -9.02 -19.10
N GLY A 615 -17.74 -9.32 -20.19
CA GLY A 615 -17.26 -8.33 -21.15
C GLY A 615 -15.99 -7.58 -20.73
N VAL A 616 -15.48 -7.83 -19.52
CA VAL A 616 -14.24 -7.24 -19.01
C VAL A 616 -13.07 -8.18 -19.29
N LEU A 617 -11.98 -7.68 -19.86
CA LEU A 617 -10.74 -8.44 -20.00
C LEU A 617 -10.15 -8.70 -18.61
N ILE A 618 -10.06 -9.96 -18.22
CA ILE A 618 -9.54 -10.38 -16.91
C ILE A 618 -8.03 -10.68 -17.00
N THR A 619 -7.63 -11.45 -18.00
CA THR A 619 -6.25 -11.94 -18.11
C THR A 619 -5.89 -12.46 -19.51
N THR A 620 -4.65 -12.89 -19.72
CA THR A 620 -4.17 -13.57 -20.95
C THR A 620 -3.40 -14.84 -20.61
N VAL A 621 -4.02 -16.00 -20.74
CA VAL A 621 -3.37 -17.29 -20.40
C VAL A 621 -2.51 -17.81 -21.55
N ASN A 622 -1.52 -18.66 -21.24
CA ASN A 622 -0.62 -19.26 -22.23
C ASN A 622 -0.74 -20.79 -22.22
N ALA A 623 -1.21 -21.34 -23.33
CA ALA A 623 -1.36 -22.78 -23.52
C ALA A 623 -0.09 -23.47 -24.09
N SER A 624 1.01 -22.73 -24.27
CA SER A 624 2.26 -23.33 -24.75
C SER A 624 2.92 -24.25 -23.71
N SER A 625 3.40 -25.40 -24.16
CA SER A 625 4.21 -26.35 -23.38
C SER A 625 5.17 -27.10 -24.28
N SER A 626 6.32 -27.57 -23.76
CA SER A 626 7.28 -28.38 -24.54
C SER A 626 6.76 -29.76 -24.93
N SER A 627 5.67 -30.22 -24.30
CA SER A 627 5.03 -31.51 -24.56
C SER A 627 3.53 -31.40 -24.39
N ARG A 628 2.77 -32.18 -25.18
CA ARG A 628 1.31 -32.22 -25.12
C ARG A 628 0.82 -32.69 -23.74
N GLN A 629 -0.10 -31.94 -23.16
CA GLN A 629 -0.78 -32.22 -21.89
C GLN A 629 -2.27 -31.95 -22.09
N ALA A 630 -3.11 -32.99 -22.14
CA ALA A 630 -4.57 -32.83 -22.24
C ALA A 630 -5.19 -32.49 -20.87
N GLN A 631 -6.45 -32.06 -20.85
CA GLN A 631 -7.26 -31.84 -19.64
C GLN A 631 -6.64 -30.84 -18.64
N GLN A 632 -5.99 -29.80 -19.15
CA GLN A 632 -5.44 -28.71 -18.35
C GLN A 632 -6.48 -27.62 -18.14
N VAL A 633 -6.66 -27.18 -16.90
CA VAL A 633 -7.40 -25.95 -16.60
C VAL A 633 -6.49 -24.79 -16.96
N LEU A 634 -6.76 -24.13 -18.08
CA LEU A 634 -5.99 -22.96 -18.52
C LEU A 634 -6.36 -21.72 -17.73
N TYR A 635 -7.64 -21.60 -17.33
CA TYR A 635 -8.14 -20.54 -16.48
C TYR A 635 -9.34 -21.05 -15.68
N GLY A 636 -9.51 -20.55 -14.45
CA GLY A 636 -10.70 -20.79 -13.64
C GLY A 636 -11.16 -19.50 -13.00
N ALA A 637 -12.35 -19.02 -13.33
CA ALA A 637 -13.02 -17.99 -12.51
C ALA A 637 -13.63 -18.67 -11.28
N ARG A 638 -13.44 -18.07 -10.11
CA ARG A 638 -14.06 -18.48 -8.86
C ARG A 638 -14.73 -17.29 -8.20
N HIS A 639 -15.72 -17.57 -7.35
CA HIS A 639 -16.41 -16.59 -6.51
C HIS A 639 -17.03 -15.43 -7.29
N LEU A 640 -17.52 -15.70 -8.50
CA LEU A 640 -18.44 -14.78 -9.18
C LEU A 640 -19.70 -14.64 -8.33
N THR A 641 -20.33 -13.47 -8.40
CA THR A 641 -21.60 -13.23 -7.70
C THR A 641 -22.64 -14.26 -8.14
N PRO A 642 -23.49 -14.80 -7.25
CA PRO A 642 -24.51 -15.75 -7.70
C PRO A 642 -25.40 -15.14 -8.77
N GLY A 643 -25.39 -15.70 -9.98
CA GLY A 643 -26.06 -15.05 -11.09
C GLY A 643 -25.67 -15.58 -12.46
N GLN A 644 -26.08 -14.83 -13.48
CA GLN A 644 -25.71 -15.10 -14.87
C GLN A 644 -24.43 -14.37 -15.22
N HIS A 645 -23.49 -15.08 -15.83
CA HIS A 645 -22.21 -14.56 -16.29
C HIS A 645 -21.92 -14.96 -17.72
N THR A 646 -21.04 -14.22 -18.38
CA THR A 646 -20.54 -14.55 -19.72
C THR A 646 -19.03 -14.72 -19.69
N PHE A 647 -18.56 -15.92 -19.98
CA PHE A 647 -17.16 -16.22 -20.22
C PHE A 647 -16.83 -16.06 -21.70
N LYS A 648 -15.68 -15.49 -22.03
CA LYS A 648 -15.19 -15.41 -23.42
C LYS A 648 -13.68 -15.57 -23.46
N ALA A 649 -13.18 -16.37 -24.41
CA ALA A 649 -11.75 -16.54 -24.65
C ALA A 649 -11.41 -16.16 -26.10
N VAL A 650 -10.35 -15.39 -26.30
CA VAL A 650 -9.93 -14.85 -27.61
C VAL A 650 -8.49 -15.27 -27.92
N LYS A 651 -8.26 -15.88 -29.09
CA LYS A 651 -6.93 -16.28 -29.53
C LYS A 651 -6.08 -15.06 -29.87
N THR A 652 -4.87 -14.94 -29.33
CA THR A 652 -3.95 -13.83 -29.66
C THR A 652 -2.62 -14.28 -30.26
N SER A 653 -2.14 -15.49 -30.00
CA SER A 653 -0.92 -16.03 -30.62
C SER A 653 -0.91 -17.56 -30.71
N GLY A 654 0.21 -18.17 -31.15
CA GLY A 654 0.33 -19.61 -31.38
C GLY A 654 -0.24 -20.09 -32.72
N THR A 655 -0.02 -21.35 -33.08
CA THR A 655 -0.67 -21.97 -34.25
C THR A 655 -2.11 -22.34 -33.93
N TYR A 656 -2.37 -22.92 -32.76
CA TYR A 656 -3.70 -23.35 -32.33
C TYR A 656 -4.16 -22.67 -31.04
N MET A 657 -5.49 -22.52 -30.91
CA MET A 657 -6.21 -22.39 -29.65
C MET A 657 -7.32 -23.44 -29.66
N LEU A 658 -7.51 -24.14 -28.55
CA LEU A 658 -8.46 -25.23 -28.43
C LEU A 658 -9.43 -25.02 -27.26
N LEU A 659 -10.68 -25.46 -27.41
CA LEU A 659 -11.60 -25.73 -26.32
C LEU A 659 -11.90 -27.23 -26.28
N ASP A 660 -11.60 -27.85 -25.15
CA ASP A 660 -11.93 -29.23 -24.83
C ASP A 660 -13.26 -29.25 -24.05
N ALA A 661 -13.29 -28.61 -22.89
CA ALA A 661 -14.52 -28.48 -22.10
C ALA A 661 -14.56 -27.19 -21.28
N LEU A 662 -15.76 -26.82 -20.86
CA LEU A 662 -15.98 -25.89 -19.76
C LEU A 662 -16.46 -26.66 -18.55
N ARG A 663 -16.18 -26.16 -17.34
CA ARG A 663 -16.77 -26.71 -16.12
C ARG A 663 -17.36 -25.59 -15.29
N VAL A 664 -18.68 -25.56 -15.19
CA VAL A 664 -19.43 -24.51 -14.49
C VAL A 664 -19.63 -24.91 -13.03
N VAL A 665 -19.33 -23.98 -12.13
CA VAL A 665 -19.65 -24.09 -10.70
C VAL A 665 -21.04 -23.49 -10.49
N PRO A 666 -22.01 -24.24 -9.95
CA PRO A 666 -23.39 -23.76 -9.85
C PRO A 666 -23.54 -22.63 -8.82
N ASN A 667 -24.74 -22.06 -8.75
CA ASN A 667 -25.09 -21.14 -7.68
C ASN A 667 -25.19 -21.85 -6.34
N PRO A 668 -24.92 -21.15 -5.23
CA PRO A 668 -25.22 -21.66 -3.91
C PRO A 668 -26.71 -21.96 -3.75
N THR A 669 -27.02 -22.97 -2.93
CA THR A 669 -28.39 -23.39 -2.65
C THR A 669 -28.84 -22.82 -1.31
N MET A 670 -30.03 -22.20 -1.28
CA MET A 670 -30.64 -21.76 -0.03
C MET A 670 -31.36 -22.93 0.64
N VAL A 671 -31.16 -23.04 1.95
CA VAL A 671 -31.77 -24.05 2.83
C VAL A 671 -32.55 -23.29 3.88
N ASN A 672 -33.87 -23.43 3.89
CA ASN A 672 -34.72 -22.76 4.87
C ASN A 672 -34.46 -23.28 6.29
N ASP A 673 -34.72 -22.47 7.31
CA ASP A 673 -34.65 -22.84 8.73
C ASP A 673 -35.50 -24.07 9.11
N THR A 674 -36.52 -24.40 8.32
CA THR A 674 -37.41 -25.56 8.47
C THR A 674 -36.90 -26.82 7.76
N ASP A 675 -35.79 -26.76 7.03
CA ASP A 675 -35.27 -27.89 6.27
C ASP A 675 -34.83 -29.05 7.19
N ALA A 676 -35.09 -30.28 6.74
CA ALA A 676 -34.82 -31.49 7.52
C ALA A 676 -33.32 -31.77 7.75
N SER A 677 -32.42 -31.09 7.03
CA SER A 677 -30.97 -31.13 7.26
C SER A 677 -30.54 -30.38 8.53
N ILE A 678 -31.44 -29.60 9.13
CA ILE A 678 -31.20 -28.81 10.33
C ILE A 678 -31.79 -29.52 11.56
N SER A 679 -30.96 -29.73 12.57
CA SER A 679 -31.34 -30.29 13.87
C SER A 679 -31.22 -29.22 14.96
N TYR A 680 -32.32 -29.01 15.69
CA TYR A 680 -32.39 -28.08 16.80
C TYR A 680 -32.36 -28.84 18.14
N ASP A 681 -31.48 -28.44 19.06
CA ASP A 681 -31.40 -28.96 20.42
C ASP A 681 -31.56 -27.85 21.46
N GLY A 682 -32.27 -28.14 22.55
CA GLY A 682 -32.77 -27.16 23.52
C GLY A 682 -34.13 -26.56 23.16
N THR A 683 -34.47 -25.41 23.75
CA THR A 683 -35.78 -24.76 23.56
C THR A 683 -35.77 -23.84 22.34
N TRP A 684 -36.21 -24.35 21.19
CA TRP A 684 -36.39 -23.58 19.96
C TRP A 684 -37.86 -23.35 19.64
N THR A 685 -38.17 -22.19 19.08
CA THR A 685 -39.52 -21.80 18.67
C THR A 685 -39.52 -21.43 17.19
N TYR A 686 -40.43 -22.04 16.45
CA TYR A 686 -40.72 -21.68 15.07
C TYR A 686 -41.75 -20.54 15.02
N THR A 687 -41.60 -19.60 14.09
CA THR A 687 -42.62 -18.59 13.80
C THR A 687 -42.66 -18.28 12.31
N GLY A 688 -43.80 -18.58 11.66
CA GLY A 688 -44.03 -18.24 10.26
C GLY A 688 -45.07 -17.15 10.04
N ASN A 689 -45.24 -16.75 8.77
CA ASN A 689 -46.11 -15.67 8.33
C ASN A 689 -45.81 -14.31 8.97
N ARG A 690 -44.53 -14.00 9.18
CA ARG A 690 -44.12 -12.83 9.96
C ARG A 690 -44.36 -11.51 9.25
N GLY A 691 -44.35 -11.52 7.92
CA GLY A 691 -44.47 -10.33 7.07
C GLY A 691 -43.25 -9.41 7.16
N ALA A 692 -42.12 -9.92 7.68
CA ALA A 692 -40.94 -9.14 8.00
C ALA A 692 -39.85 -9.18 6.91
N GLY A 693 -40.06 -10.00 5.88
CA GLY A 693 -39.13 -10.14 4.76
C GLY A 693 -38.12 -11.29 4.90
N ASP A 694 -38.29 -12.16 5.89
CA ASP A 694 -37.48 -13.38 6.08
C ASP A 694 -37.63 -14.33 4.88
N TYR A 695 -36.63 -15.18 4.65
CA TYR A 695 -36.70 -16.26 3.67
C TYR A 695 -37.87 -17.18 4.02
N ASP A 696 -38.70 -17.52 3.03
CA ASP A 696 -39.99 -18.21 3.21
C ASP A 696 -40.96 -17.61 4.26
N ASN A 697 -40.68 -16.38 4.71
CA ASN A 697 -41.46 -15.60 5.67
C ASN A 697 -41.57 -16.26 7.06
N ASP A 698 -40.53 -16.99 7.47
CA ASP A 698 -40.42 -17.68 8.74
C ASP A 698 -39.02 -17.61 9.39
N VAL A 699 -38.94 -17.96 10.69
CA VAL A 699 -37.68 -18.17 11.42
C VAL A 699 -37.83 -19.22 12.52
N HIS A 700 -36.70 -19.82 12.90
CA HIS A 700 -36.51 -20.56 14.14
C HIS A 700 -35.64 -19.74 15.07
N TYR A 701 -36.08 -19.56 16.31
CA TYR A 701 -35.30 -18.83 17.29
C TYR A 701 -35.24 -19.50 18.64
N THR A 702 -34.21 -19.14 19.41
CA THR A 702 -34.09 -19.52 20.80
C THR A 702 -33.70 -18.35 21.69
N ALA A 703 -34.33 -18.27 22.86
CA ALA A 703 -33.95 -17.34 23.94
C ALA A 703 -33.00 -17.99 24.97
N ALA A 704 -32.84 -19.31 24.93
CA ALA A 704 -32.09 -20.06 25.92
C ALA A 704 -30.62 -20.19 25.49
N ASN A 705 -29.70 -19.62 26.28
CA ASN A 705 -28.27 -19.88 26.09
C ASN A 705 -27.99 -21.39 26.19
N GLY A 706 -27.11 -21.88 25.33
CA GLY A 706 -26.83 -23.31 25.15
C GLY A 706 -27.75 -24.01 24.14
N GLY A 707 -28.81 -23.37 23.65
CA GLY A 707 -29.59 -23.88 22.52
C GLY A 707 -28.72 -23.99 21.27
N THR A 708 -28.84 -25.10 20.53
CA THR A 708 -28.04 -25.35 19.33
C THR A 708 -28.88 -25.60 18.09
N ALA A 709 -28.36 -25.17 16.94
CA ALA A 709 -28.87 -25.54 15.63
C ALA A 709 -27.70 -26.11 14.82
N THR A 710 -27.89 -27.30 14.25
CA THR A 710 -26.83 -28.06 13.57
C THR A 710 -27.29 -28.44 12.17
N ILE A 711 -26.56 -28.00 11.14
CA ILE A 711 -26.81 -28.36 9.75
C ILE A 711 -25.67 -29.22 9.20
N THR A 712 -26.02 -30.30 8.51
CA THR A 712 -25.07 -31.09 7.71
C THR A 712 -25.20 -30.69 6.24
N PHE A 713 -24.09 -30.33 5.60
CA PHE A 713 -24.07 -29.89 4.21
C PHE A 713 -22.93 -30.55 3.43
N THR A 714 -23.02 -30.55 2.10
CA THR A 714 -21.91 -30.94 1.22
C THR A 714 -21.60 -29.76 0.31
N GLY A 715 -20.33 -29.37 0.26
CA GLY A 715 -19.93 -28.17 -0.46
C GLY A 715 -18.57 -27.66 -0.03
N THR A 716 -18.21 -26.49 -0.54
CA THR A 716 -16.97 -25.78 -0.18
C THR A 716 -17.21 -24.60 0.77
N GLY A 717 -18.47 -24.32 1.12
CA GLY A 717 -18.79 -23.26 2.07
C GLY A 717 -20.26 -23.25 2.50
N ILE A 718 -20.55 -22.46 3.52
CA ILE A 718 -21.89 -22.24 4.05
C ILE A 718 -22.01 -20.83 4.63
N ASP A 719 -23.14 -20.18 4.41
CA ASP A 719 -23.52 -18.94 5.10
C ASP A 719 -24.64 -19.21 6.08
N TYR A 720 -24.55 -18.54 7.22
CA TYR A 720 -25.64 -18.38 8.16
C TYR A 720 -26.35 -17.06 7.88
N ILE A 721 -27.64 -17.16 7.60
CA ILE A 721 -28.53 -16.03 7.34
C ILE A 721 -29.57 -15.97 8.45
N GLY A 722 -29.77 -14.77 8.98
CA GLY A 722 -30.75 -14.49 10.02
C GLY A 722 -31.13 -13.02 9.99
N PRO A 723 -32.20 -12.64 10.69
CA PRO A 723 -32.48 -11.23 10.87
C PRO A 723 -31.48 -10.56 11.78
N MET A 724 -31.44 -9.23 11.72
CA MET A 724 -30.82 -8.39 12.74
C MET A 724 -31.87 -7.49 13.38
N GLU A 725 -31.92 -7.47 14.70
CA GLU A 725 -32.74 -6.54 15.47
C GLU A 725 -32.05 -6.03 16.74
N SER A 726 -32.67 -5.03 17.36
CA SER A 726 -32.23 -4.56 18.66
C SER A 726 -32.39 -5.69 19.67
N GLN A 727 -31.28 -6.07 20.33
CA GLN A 727 -31.17 -7.16 21.32
C GLN A 727 -30.95 -8.57 20.77
N ASP A 728 -30.74 -8.75 19.47
CA ASP A 728 -30.28 -10.02 18.95
C ASP A 728 -28.92 -10.42 19.55
N GLY A 729 -28.74 -11.73 19.69
CA GLY A 729 -27.72 -12.34 20.52
C GLY A 729 -26.51 -12.84 19.76
N THR A 730 -25.61 -13.44 20.53
CA THR A 730 -24.38 -14.03 20.04
C THR A 730 -24.49 -15.54 20.00
N ALA A 731 -23.84 -16.17 19.02
CA ALA A 731 -23.68 -17.62 18.96
C ALA A 731 -22.23 -18.00 18.66
N ASN A 732 -21.73 -19.08 19.26
CA ASN A 732 -20.51 -19.73 18.80
C ASN A 732 -20.81 -20.49 17.51
N VAL A 733 -19.89 -20.45 16.56
CA VAL A 733 -19.96 -21.19 15.30
C VAL A 733 -18.95 -22.31 15.35
N ILE A 734 -19.42 -23.55 15.24
CA ILE A 734 -18.63 -24.78 15.34
C ILE A 734 -18.72 -25.51 14.01
N LEU A 735 -17.61 -25.63 13.30
CA LEU A 735 -17.51 -26.39 12.06
C LEU A 735 -16.77 -27.70 12.32
N ASP A 736 -17.38 -28.83 11.95
CA ASP A 736 -16.80 -30.16 12.08
C ASP A 736 -16.29 -30.48 13.50
N GLY A 737 -17.00 -29.96 14.50
CA GLY A 737 -16.68 -30.13 15.92
C GLY A 737 -15.62 -29.16 16.47
N VAL A 738 -15.09 -28.25 15.64
CA VAL A 738 -14.13 -27.21 16.04
C VAL A 738 -14.80 -25.85 16.01
N GLN A 739 -14.70 -25.08 17.10
CA GLN A 739 -15.21 -23.71 17.09
C GLN A 739 -14.36 -22.85 16.15
N VAL A 740 -14.98 -22.34 15.08
CA VAL A 740 -14.34 -21.52 14.05
C VAL A 740 -14.59 -20.02 14.22
N GLY A 741 -15.58 -19.63 15.03
CA GLY A 741 -15.80 -18.23 15.36
C GLY A 741 -17.01 -17.99 16.24
N THR A 742 -17.47 -16.74 16.24
CA THR A 742 -18.69 -16.29 16.89
C THR A 742 -19.43 -15.32 15.99
N THR A 743 -20.76 -15.36 16.01
CA THR A 743 -21.63 -14.44 15.25
C THR A 743 -22.45 -13.58 16.21
N SER A 744 -22.84 -12.39 15.75
CA SER A 744 -23.71 -11.43 16.45
C SER A 744 -24.68 -10.81 15.45
N ALA A 745 -25.96 -10.80 15.81
CA ALA A 745 -27.02 -10.17 15.01
C ALA A 745 -27.53 -8.85 15.62
N SER A 746 -26.88 -8.33 16.68
CA SER A 746 -27.31 -7.10 17.35
C SER A 746 -27.19 -5.88 16.43
N TYR A 747 -28.31 -5.24 16.14
CA TYR A 747 -28.38 -4.03 15.32
C TYR A 747 -29.22 -2.95 16.00
N SER A 748 -28.74 -1.70 16.02
CA SER A 748 -29.43 -0.57 16.67
C SER A 748 -30.55 0.06 15.83
N GLY A 749 -30.72 -0.40 14.59
CA GLY A 749 -31.78 0.05 13.69
C GLY A 749 -33.06 -0.76 13.79
N ALA A 750 -33.96 -0.56 12.82
CA ALA A 750 -35.16 -1.39 12.68
C ALA A 750 -34.80 -2.82 12.25
N TYR A 751 -35.71 -3.77 12.49
CA TYR A 751 -35.60 -5.15 12.05
C TYR A 751 -35.20 -5.24 10.56
N THR A 752 -34.12 -5.96 10.27
CA THR A 752 -33.68 -6.24 8.90
C THR A 752 -33.62 -7.76 8.69
N ALA A 753 -34.45 -8.27 7.78
CA ALA A 753 -34.48 -9.70 7.44
C ALA A 753 -33.31 -10.12 6.54
N GLN A 754 -33.06 -11.43 6.43
CA GLN A 754 -32.11 -12.03 5.48
C GLN A 754 -30.71 -11.40 5.52
N GLN A 755 -30.20 -11.11 6.71
CA GLN A 755 -28.85 -10.58 6.88
C GLN A 755 -27.84 -11.70 6.93
N PHE A 756 -26.68 -11.42 6.34
CA PHE A 756 -25.54 -12.30 6.43
C PHE A 756 -24.90 -12.17 7.82
N LEU A 757 -24.90 -13.27 8.58
CA LEU A 757 -24.45 -13.27 9.98
C LEU A 757 -23.11 -13.98 10.17
N TYR A 758 -22.78 -14.96 9.33
CA TYR A 758 -21.50 -15.67 9.36
C TYR A 758 -21.26 -16.46 8.07
N GLN A 759 -20.00 -16.62 7.63
CA GLN A 759 -19.63 -17.51 6.52
C GLN A 759 -18.52 -18.46 6.92
N VAL A 760 -18.54 -19.60 6.26
CA VAL A 760 -17.40 -20.48 6.09
C VAL A 760 -17.18 -20.67 4.59
N ARG A 761 -15.92 -20.60 4.13
CA ARG A 761 -15.50 -20.75 2.73
C ARG A 761 -14.28 -21.65 2.64
N ASP A 762 -13.88 -21.98 1.40
CA ASP A 762 -12.67 -22.72 1.06
C ASP A 762 -12.53 -24.09 1.77
N LEU A 763 -13.66 -24.72 2.09
CA LEU A 763 -13.66 -26.07 2.62
C LEU A 763 -13.26 -27.07 1.54
N THR A 764 -12.60 -28.14 1.97
CA THR A 764 -12.38 -29.30 1.11
C THR A 764 -13.72 -29.80 0.58
N PRO A 765 -13.92 -30.07 -0.72
CA PRO A 765 -15.20 -30.56 -1.25
C PRO A 765 -15.61 -31.89 -0.60
N ALA A 766 -16.41 -31.81 0.45
CA ALA A 766 -16.77 -32.93 1.31
C ALA A 766 -18.07 -32.62 2.06
N THR A 767 -18.51 -33.57 2.88
CA THR A 767 -19.61 -33.36 3.81
C THR A 767 -19.07 -32.73 5.09
N HIS A 768 -19.70 -31.64 5.52
CA HIS A 768 -19.37 -30.84 6.68
C HIS A 768 -20.58 -30.68 7.61
N THR A 769 -20.32 -30.31 8.86
CA THR A 769 -21.36 -29.97 9.85
C THR A 769 -21.08 -28.60 10.44
N LEU A 770 -22.06 -27.70 10.35
CA LEU A 770 -22.04 -26.41 11.03
C LEU A 770 -23.01 -26.45 12.21
N GLN A 771 -22.54 -26.09 13.40
CA GLN A 771 -23.35 -25.98 14.61
C GLN A 771 -23.25 -24.55 15.17
N LEU A 772 -24.40 -23.92 15.36
CA LEU A 772 -24.55 -22.66 16.08
C LEU A 772 -24.94 -22.95 17.53
N VAL A 773 -24.27 -22.32 18.49
CA VAL A 773 -24.57 -22.46 19.93
C VAL A 773 -24.81 -21.08 20.53
N LYS A 774 -26.04 -20.78 20.96
CA LYS A 774 -26.36 -19.47 21.55
C LYS A 774 -25.57 -19.24 22.84
N THR A 775 -24.92 -18.08 22.95
CA THR A 775 -24.09 -17.69 24.11
C THR A 775 -24.56 -16.43 24.81
N GLY A 776 -25.24 -15.50 24.11
CA GLY A 776 -25.62 -14.19 24.66
C GLY A 776 -26.84 -13.56 24.00
N GLY A 777 -27.25 -12.38 24.48
CA GLY A 777 -28.39 -11.58 24.00
C GLY A 777 -29.78 -12.21 24.20
N THR A 778 -30.81 -11.58 23.64
CA THR A 778 -32.21 -11.98 23.83
C THR A 778 -32.54 -13.19 22.95
N TYR A 779 -32.24 -13.15 21.65
CA TYR A 779 -32.54 -14.24 20.71
C TYR A 779 -31.34 -14.59 19.83
N VAL A 780 -31.25 -15.85 19.41
CA VAL A 780 -30.54 -16.21 18.17
C VAL A 780 -31.61 -16.71 17.22
N GLN A 781 -31.65 -16.16 16.02
CA GLN A 781 -32.69 -16.40 15.02
C GLN A 781 -32.07 -16.97 13.75
N ILE A 782 -32.60 -18.06 13.24
CA ILE A 782 -32.18 -18.68 11.98
C ILE A 782 -33.31 -18.47 10.98
N ASP A 783 -32.94 -17.84 9.88
CA ASP A 783 -33.79 -17.60 8.72
C ASP A 783 -33.44 -18.63 7.63
N ALA A 784 -32.16 -18.71 7.26
CA ALA A 784 -31.71 -19.71 6.30
C ALA A 784 -30.22 -20.03 6.43
N PHE A 785 -29.79 -21.06 5.71
CA PHE A 785 -28.39 -21.28 5.36
C PHE A 785 -28.21 -21.26 3.86
N GLN A 786 -27.12 -20.67 3.38
CA GLN A 786 -26.76 -20.70 1.97
C GLN A 786 -25.54 -21.60 1.77
N ILE A 787 -25.73 -22.76 1.13
CA ILE A 787 -24.67 -23.75 0.91
C ILE A 787 -23.96 -23.47 -0.41
N TRP A 788 -22.64 -23.34 -0.35
CA TRP A 788 -21.79 -23.12 -1.52
C TRP A 788 -21.26 -24.45 -2.06
N PRO A 789 -21.43 -24.72 -3.36
CA PRO A 789 -21.05 -25.99 -3.99
C PRO A 789 -19.57 -26.31 -3.83
#